data_AF-A0AAW6U1D4-F1
#
_entry.id   AF-A0AAW6U1D4-F1
#
_cell.length_a   1.000
_cell.length_b   1.000
_cell.length_c   1.000
_cell.angle_alpha   90.00
_cell.angle_beta   90.00
_cell.angle_gamma   90.00
#
_symmetry.space_group_name_H-M   'P 1'
#
loop_
_entity.id
_entity.type
_entity.pdbx_description
1 polymer ?
#
loop_
_entity_poly.entity_id
_entity_poly.type
_entity_poly.pdbx_seq_one_letter_code
_entity_poly.pdbx_strand_id
1 'polypeptide(L)'
;MTARRLDNSLQALQRRCRLLVCAAIVALNPNAFAAESSSVPSFPGTEGSRHRVVVSTDIGGTDPDDLQSMVHLLVYADVLDIEGIISSPFGPGRREHILQVIDCYAEDYANLKTYSDRYPTPDALRAIAKQGETERAPYAGVRGTTEGSEWIVRCARRDDPRPLHVLVWGGIEDLAQALHDARDIQPKLRVYWIGGPNKKWAPDAYQYIVENHPKLWIIEANATYRGWFVGGNQEGPWNNRTFVATHVAGHGALGDFFAGLLGGTMKMGDTPSVGWLLKGTPEDPSLGGWGGRFVRAWERPYVQFTRLTTAEDRMEHFGVLELVLPLGSDAPEEPEGRMVVENQSLIGHADGQGNLRFRFCSRDAKEFRYTIRSNVPSLDGKSGQITSVAPHPSVALHASPRFPNWWTDDPAPQFAEGPHIGAKTVSRWREEFLGDFSQRMLRCQALAATEQTPAASVPGQAPPLPPVLPDGIPAFPGAWGGGMFAAGGRGGKVIQVTTLADSGPGSLRAAIEQEGPRIVVFRVAGIIHLESNLDIDSPDITIAGQSAPGDGICLAGHSLNINTRNVILRHLRVRRGRPEGGQGDDNIGGNPEGQVIVDHCSVSWGMDENISLYRYMKRMPDGSRVKLPAENITIQWCISSEALNPRNHAFGGTWGGRDATFHHNLFACNTGRNPSIGMGGEFDYRNNVIFNWRHRTMDGGDETSLINVINNYYKPGPATNANMRSTIARIEQRNMYSPGRQWEVGGWYPQAAPRPGKWYVAGNVVEGYPEIAADNWKGMKLLDGDGTLDMARVNSPFEGWPVRQQTAEEAFRSVLAKAGATRPRRDAVDARIIELVRTGRQMTGNGIINDPREVGGYPEYSFCPDDVPVDTDGDGMPDEWEIAYGFDPNDSSDGAQDADGDGYTNVEEYLNGTGPREKIDYRNLGNNIDMMS
;
A
#
# COMPACT_ATOMS: atom_id res chain seq x y z
N MET A 1 46.57 24.13 -26.24
CA MET A 1 46.48 23.57 -27.62
C MET A 1 46.57 22.05 -27.48
N THR A 2 45.72 21.17 -28.03
CA THR A 2 44.35 21.17 -28.63
C THR A 2 44.10 19.69 -29.02
N ALA A 3 43.12 18.93 -28.49
CA ALA A 3 41.66 18.89 -28.74
C ALA A 3 41.16 18.19 -30.04
N ARG A 4 40.45 17.04 -29.87
CA ARG A 4 39.14 16.60 -30.48
C ARG A 4 38.98 15.93 -31.89
N ARG A 5 38.20 14.81 -31.91
CA ARG A 5 36.93 14.45 -32.67
C ARG A 5 36.83 13.35 -33.79
N LEU A 6 36.05 12.28 -33.49
CA LEU A 6 34.79 11.68 -34.10
C LEU A 6 34.64 10.98 -35.51
N ASP A 7 34.02 9.77 -35.49
CA ASP A 7 32.97 9.11 -36.38
C ASP A 7 33.23 8.61 -37.84
N ASN A 8 32.57 7.56 -38.45
CA ASN A 8 31.62 6.47 -38.03
C ASN A 8 31.40 5.29 -39.07
N SER A 9 30.86 4.11 -38.64
CA SER A 9 30.00 3.07 -39.32
C SER A 9 30.50 2.00 -40.38
N LEU A 10 30.07 0.71 -40.24
CA LEU A 10 30.05 -0.37 -41.30
C LEU A 10 29.40 -1.76 -40.90
N GLN A 11 28.91 -2.55 -41.90
CA GLN A 11 28.61 -4.04 -41.98
C GLN A 11 27.33 -4.64 -41.31
N ALA A 12 26.59 -5.67 -41.80
CA ALA A 12 26.48 -6.55 -43.00
C ALA A 12 27.00 -8.03 -43.00
N LEU A 13 26.21 -8.96 -43.63
CA LEU A 13 26.41 -10.41 -43.98
C LEU A 13 26.06 -11.48 -42.87
N GLN A 14 25.63 -12.75 -43.11
CA GLN A 14 25.60 -13.68 -44.29
C GLN A 14 24.50 -14.83 -44.20
N ARG A 15 24.41 -15.80 -45.15
CA ARG A 15 23.37 -16.90 -45.27
C ARG A 15 23.95 -18.32 -45.60
N ARG A 16 23.31 -19.46 -45.17
CA ARG A 16 23.15 -20.86 -45.79
C ARG A 16 22.73 -21.96 -44.76
N CYS A 17 22.41 -23.26 -45.03
CA CYS A 17 21.41 -23.92 -45.94
C CYS A 17 21.20 -25.49 -45.78
N ARG A 18 20.00 -25.98 -45.37
CA ARG A 18 19.26 -27.30 -45.62
C ARG A 18 19.85 -28.75 -45.41
N LEU A 19 19.02 -29.69 -44.87
CA LEU A 19 18.65 -31.10 -45.31
C LEU A 19 17.68 -31.76 -44.24
N LEU A 20 16.45 -32.31 -44.47
CA LEU A 20 15.93 -33.65 -44.98
C LEU A 20 16.13 -34.88 -44.00
N VAL A 21 15.27 -35.93 -43.78
CA VAL A 21 13.95 -36.41 -44.36
C VAL A 21 13.20 -37.55 -43.51
N CYS A 22 11.85 -37.65 -43.56
CA CYS A 22 10.85 -38.78 -43.30
C CYS A 22 10.90 -39.74 -42.03
N ALA A 23 9.87 -40.52 -41.57
CA ALA A 23 8.54 -40.97 -42.10
C ALA A 23 7.46 -41.46 -41.06
N ALA A 24 6.16 -41.38 -41.43
CA ALA A 24 4.98 -42.29 -41.25
C ALA A 24 4.43 -42.90 -39.90
N ILE A 25 3.33 -42.30 -39.40
CA ILE A 25 1.96 -42.82 -39.01
C ILE A 25 1.74 -44.29 -38.51
N VAL A 26 1.06 -44.43 -37.36
CA VAL A 26 0.06 -45.47 -37.00
C VAL A 26 -1.15 -44.81 -36.30
N ALA A 27 -2.35 -45.42 -36.30
CA ALA A 27 -3.61 -44.83 -35.84
C ALA A 27 -4.44 -45.71 -34.87
N LEU A 28 -5.40 -45.05 -34.18
CA LEU A 28 -6.66 -45.52 -33.56
C LEU A 28 -6.84 -45.44 -32.02
N ASN A 29 -8.06 -44.99 -31.69
CA ASN A 29 -8.77 -44.71 -30.42
C ASN A 29 -9.21 -45.99 -29.65
N PRO A 30 -9.96 -45.96 -28.51
CA PRO A 30 -10.32 -44.87 -27.57
C PRO A 30 -10.25 -45.24 -26.05
N ASN A 31 -10.80 -44.38 -25.18
CA ASN A 31 -11.21 -44.58 -23.76
C ASN A 31 -10.16 -44.50 -22.64
N ALA A 32 -10.10 -43.34 -21.96
CA ALA A 32 -10.43 -43.22 -20.53
C ALA A 32 -10.70 -41.75 -20.16
N PHE A 33 -11.85 -41.46 -19.52
CA PHE A 33 -12.16 -40.14 -18.95
C PHE A 33 -11.51 -39.97 -17.57
N ALA A 34 -10.88 -38.82 -17.33
CA ALA A 34 -10.90 -38.13 -16.04
C ALA A 34 -10.70 -36.62 -16.30
N ALA A 35 -11.30 -35.77 -15.46
CA ALA A 35 -11.34 -34.33 -15.68
C ALA A 35 -10.00 -33.64 -15.38
N GLU A 36 -9.54 -32.80 -16.31
CA GLU A 36 -8.62 -31.71 -15.98
C GLU A 36 -9.33 -30.37 -16.21
N SER A 37 -9.33 -29.55 -15.15
CA SER A 37 -9.79 -28.17 -15.20
C SER A 37 -8.88 -27.35 -16.11
N SER A 38 -9.45 -26.66 -17.09
CA SER A 38 -8.69 -25.71 -17.92
C SER A 38 -8.22 -24.54 -17.06
N SER A 39 -6.97 -24.60 -16.59
CA SER A 39 -6.29 -23.51 -15.92
C SER A 39 -6.17 -22.31 -16.88
N VAL A 40 -6.70 -21.17 -16.46
CA VAL A 40 -6.40 -19.89 -17.13
C VAL A 40 -4.91 -19.62 -16.88
N PRO A 41 -4.11 -19.25 -17.89
CA PRO A 41 -2.71 -18.89 -17.67
C PRO A 41 -2.62 -17.70 -16.70
N SER A 42 -2.01 -17.93 -15.54
CA SER A 42 -1.63 -16.86 -14.62
C SER A 42 -0.45 -16.09 -15.21
N PHE A 43 -0.67 -14.85 -15.59
CA PHE A 43 0.42 -13.93 -15.94
C PHE A 43 0.86 -13.18 -14.68
N PRO A 44 2.17 -13.14 -14.36
CA PRO A 44 2.64 -12.39 -13.19
C PRO A 44 2.46 -10.89 -13.44
N GLY A 45 1.65 -10.23 -12.60
CA GLY A 45 1.70 -8.79 -12.47
C GLY A 45 3.00 -8.40 -11.78
N THR A 46 3.86 -7.66 -12.46
CA THR A 46 5.11 -7.18 -11.86
C THR A 46 4.82 -5.98 -10.96
N GLU A 47 5.27 -6.05 -9.71
CA GLU A 47 5.23 -4.92 -8.78
C GLU A 47 5.93 -3.71 -9.42
N GLY A 48 5.25 -2.56 -9.40
CA GLY A 48 5.73 -1.32 -10.04
C GLY A 48 5.17 -1.03 -11.45
N SER A 49 4.48 -1.97 -12.10
CA SER A 49 3.83 -1.72 -13.41
C SER A 49 2.48 -0.99 -13.29
N ARG A 50 2.23 -0.01 -14.16
CA ARG A 50 0.93 0.71 -14.22
C ARG A 50 -0.09 -0.08 -15.04
N HIS A 51 -1.38 -0.01 -14.69
CA HIS A 51 -2.45 -0.56 -15.53
C HIS A 51 -2.70 0.32 -16.75
N ARG A 52 -2.92 -0.30 -17.92
CA ARG A 52 -3.32 0.37 -19.16
C ARG A 52 -4.84 0.57 -19.16
N VAL A 53 -5.31 1.81 -19.29
CA VAL A 53 -6.71 2.16 -19.06
C VAL A 53 -7.32 2.92 -20.24
N VAL A 54 -8.47 2.46 -20.72
CA VAL A 54 -9.39 3.27 -21.52
C VAL A 54 -10.69 3.43 -20.73
N VAL A 55 -11.17 4.67 -20.62
CA VAL A 55 -12.45 4.99 -20.01
C VAL A 55 -13.47 5.29 -21.11
N SER A 56 -14.67 4.73 -21.01
CA SER A 56 -15.83 5.03 -21.87
C SER A 56 -16.99 5.47 -20.98
N THR A 57 -17.46 6.71 -21.11
CA THR A 57 -18.27 7.40 -20.10
C THR A 57 -19.41 8.19 -20.72
N ASP A 58 -20.58 8.25 -20.08
CA ASP A 58 -21.68 9.12 -20.50
C ASP A 58 -21.59 10.55 -19.94
N ILE A 59 -20.38 11.01 -19.59
CA ILE A 59 -20.06 12.35 -19.09
C ILE A 59 -20.79 13.51 -19.79
N GLY A 60 -21.45 14.33 -18.96
CA GLY A 60 -22.38 15.38 -19.38
C GLY A 60 -23.78 14.87 -19.79
N GLY A 61 -24.04 13.57 -19.65
CA GLY A 61 -25.27 12.87 -20.03
C GLY A 61 -26.36 12.97 -18.98
N THR A 62 -26.75 11.84 -18.38
CA THR A 62 -27.96 11.78 -17.54
C THR A 62 -27.75 12.10 -16.06
N ASP A 63 -26.51 12.05 -15.57
CA ASP A 63 -26.16 12.31 -14.18
C ASP A 63 -24.79 13.02 -14.10
N PRO A 64 -24.59 14.01 -13.21
CA PRO A 64 -23.30 14.71 -13.08
C PRO A 64 -22.16 13.92 -12.41
N ASP A 65 -22.33 12.65 -12.00
CA ASP A 65 -21.28 11.95 -11.27
C ASP A 65 -20.11 11.46 -12.13
N ASP A 66 -20.26 11.24 -13.44
CA ASP A 66 -19.11 11.01 -14.33
C ASP A 66 -18.08 12.15 -14.25
N LEU A 67 -18.54 13.39 -14.04
CA LEU A 67 -17.66 14.56 -13.88
C LEU A 67 -16.88 14.48 -12.55
N GLN A 68 -17.49 13.97 -11.49
CA GLN A 68 -16.82 13.69 -10.21
C GLN A 68 -15.86 12.49 -10.33
N SER A 69 -16.28 11.42 -11.01
CA SER A 69 -15.47 10.24 -11.31
C SER A 69 -14.25 10.60 -12.17
N MET A 70 -14.38 11.56 -13.10
CA MET A 70 -13.29 12.11 -13.91
C MET A 70 -12.27 12.87 -13.06
N VAL A 71 -12.71 13.76 -12.16
CA VAL A 71 -11.80 14.45 -11.22
C VAL A 71 -11.01 13.42 -10.41
N HIS A 72 -11.69 12.39 -9.89
CA HIS A 72 -11.02 11.31 -9.18
C HIS A 72 -10.02 10.57 -10.08
N LEU A 73 -10.36 10.20 -11.32
CA LEU A 73 -9.42 9.57 -12.25
C LEU A 73 -8.15 10.42 -12.46
N LEU A 74 -8.32 11.73 -12.68
CA LEU A 74 -7.21 12.62 -13.04
C LEU A 74 -6.22 12.85 -11.87
N VAL A 75 -6.67 12.92 -10.62
CA VAL A 75 -5.75 13.04 -9.47
C VAL A 75 -4.93 11.77 -9.18
N TYR A 76 -5.28 10.63 -9.80
CA TYR A 76 -4.51 9.37 -9.83
C TYR A 76 -3.82 9.09 -11.18
N ALA A 77 -3.79 10.04 -12.12
CA ALA A 77 -3.21 9.82 -13.45
C ALA A 77 -1.68 9.58 -13.45
N ASP A 78 -0.99 9.78 -12.32
CA ASP A 78 0.42 9.38 -12.14
C ASP A 78 0.61 7.86 -11.99
N VAL A 79 -0.38 7.14 -11.47
CA VAL A 79 -0.32 5.68 -11.21
C VAL A 79 -1.05 4.83 -12.25
N LEU A 80 -1.65 5.44 -13.27
CA LEU A 80 -2.34 4.76 -14.38
C LEU A 80 -1.72 5.15 -15.74
N ASP A 81 -1.61 4.20 -16.67
CA ASP A 81 -1.36 4.48 -18.09
C ASP A 81 -2.72 4.74 -18.79
N ILE A 82 -3.24 5.96 -18.68
CA ILE A 82 -4.48 6.35 -19.36
C ILE A 82 -4.18 6.47 -20.87
N GLU A 83 -4.78 5.59 -21.68
CA GLU A 83 -4.61 5.55 -23.14
C GLU A 83 -5.80 6.11 -23.92
N GLY A 84 -6.96 6.28 -23.29
CA GLY A 84 -8.15 6.84 -23.93
C GLY A 84 -9.21 7.28 -22.93
N ILE A 85 -9.88 8.39 -23.25
CA ILE A 85 -11.04 8.89 -22.49
C ILE A 85 -12.14 9.19 -23.52
N ILE A 86 -13.17 8.36 -23.56
CA ILE A 86 -14.17 8.34 -24.63
C ILE A 86 -15.51 8.80 -24.06
N SER A 87 -16.08 9.87 -24.60
CA SER A 87 -17.45 10.26 -24.27
C SER A 87 -18.42 9.46 -25.14
N SER A 88 -19.14 8.49 -24.57
CA SER A 88 -20.13 7.66 -25.28
C SER A 88 -21.53 7.79 -24.62
N PRO A 89 -22.16 8.98 -24.63
CA PRO A 89 -23.30 9.28 -23.79
C PRO A 89 -24.66 9.03 -24.43
N PHE A 90 -25.60 8.51 -23.63
CA PHE A 90 -27.01 8.68 -23.93
C PHE A 90 -27.49 10.07 -23.51
N GLY A 91 -27.61 11.00 -24.47
CA GLY A 91 -28.19 12.33 -24.23
C GLY A 91 -27.28 13.49 -24.64
N PRO A 92 -27.20 14.58 -23.85
CA PRO A 92 -26.51 15.82 -24.24
C PRO A 92 -24.99 15.83 -23.99
N GLY A 93 -24.46 14.85 -23.25
CA GLY A 93 -23.02 14.73 -22.96
C GLY A 93 -22.18 14.64 -24.23
N ARG A 94 -20.92 15.07 -24.19
CA ARG A 94 -20.01 15.10 -25.36
C ARG A 94 -18.55 15.17 -24.89
N ARG A 95 -17.61 14.93 -25.81
CA ARG A 95 -16.15 15.09 -25.61
C ARG A 95 -15.77 16.43 -24.95
N GLU A 96 -16.51 17.51 -25.22
CA GLU A 96 -16.27 18.83 -24.60
C GLU A 96 -16.37 18.80 -23.06
N HIS A 97 -17.19 17.91 -22.49
CA HIS A 97 -17.29 17.74 -21.03
C HIS A 97 -16.05 17.03 -20.45
N ILE A 98 -15.38 16.17 -21.22
CA ILE A 98 -14.06 15.63 -20.85
C ILE A 98 -13.03 16.76 -20.87
N LEU A 99 -13.03 17.57 -21.93
CA LEU A 99 -12.12 18.69 -22.08
C LEU A 99 -12.28 19.70 -20.94
N GLN A 100 -13.51 19.98 -20.49
CA GLN A 100 -13.80 20.84 -19.34
C GLN A 100 -13.08 20.38 -18.06
N VAL A 101 -13.10 19.08 -17.73
CA VAL A 101 -12.37 18.58 -16.54
C VAL A 101 -10.86 18.58 -16.76
N ILE A 102 -10.39 18.35 -17.99
CA ILE A 102 -8.97 18.48 -18.36
C ILE A 102 -8.51 19.94 -18.27
N ASP A 103 -9.36 20.92 -18.52
CA ASP A 103 -9.03 22.34 -18.39
C ASP A 103 -8.84 22.71 -16.91
N CYS A 104 -9.69 22.22 -15.99
CA CYS A 104 -9.44 22.32 -14.55
C CYS A 104 -8.13 21.60 -14.14
N TYR A 105 -7.89 20.39 -14.66
CA TYR A 105 -6.62 19.69 -14.45
C TYR A 105 -5.42 20.49 -14.99
N ALA A 106 -5.58 21.27 -16.05
CA ALA A 106 -4.50 22.07 -16.62
C ALA A 106 -4.09 23.24 -15.73
N GLU A 107 -5.04 23.82 -14.98
CA GLU A 107 -4.75 24.82 -13.95
C GLU A 107 -3.97 24.22 -12.78
N ASP A 108 -4.34 23.00 -12.35
CA ASP A 108 -3.69 22.29 -11.23
C ASP A 108 -2.42 21.50 -11.63
N TYR A 109 -2.18 21.28 -12.93
CA TYR A 109 -1.13 20.37 -13.43
C TYR A 109 0.28 20.75 -12.97
N ALA A 110 0.58 22.04 -12.89
CA ALA A 110 1.87 22.53 -12.39
C ALA A 110 2.14 22.07 -10.95
N ASN A 111 1.09 21.93 -10.15
CA ASN A 111 1.12 21.52 -8.75
C ASN A 111 1.16 19.99 -8.66
N LEU A 112 0.26 19.31 -9.37
CA LEU A 112 0.22 17.83 -9.43
C LEU A 112 1.58 17.25 -9.83
N LYS A 113 2.25 17.86 -10.82
CA LYS A 113 3.56 17.43 -11.29
C LYS A 113 4.65 17.49 -10.20
N THR A 114 4.59 18.39 -9.22
CA THR A 114 5.61 18.44 -8.15
C THR A 114 5.59 17.22 -7.24
N TYR A 115 4.50 16.45 -7.24
CA TYR A 115 4.37 15.19 -6.48
C TYR A 115 4.77 13.96 -7.30
N SER A 116 4.76 14.06 -8.64
CA SER A 116 5.14 12.98 -9.55
C SER A 116 5.32 13.47 -10.98
N ASP A 117 6.51 13.30 -11.55
CA ASP A 117 6.76 13.53 -12.99
C ASP A 117 5.98 12.56 -13.91
N ARG A 118 5.28 11.57 -13.34
CA ARG A 118 4.49 10.58 -14.06
C ARG A 118 3.07 11.05 -14.45
N TYR A 119 2.62 12.20 -13.95
CA TYR A 119 1.34 12.81 -14.35
C TYR A 119 1.38 13.19 -15.84
N PRO A 120 0.38 12.79 -16.66
CA PRO A 120 0.34 13.14 -18.08
C PRO A 120 0.10 14.65 -18.27
N THR A 121 0.68 15.23 -19.32
CA THR A 121 0.40 16.64 -19.66
C THR A 121 -1.08 16.80 -20.03
N PRO A 122 -1.69 17.98 -19.80
CA PRO A 122 -3.05 18.26 -20.22
C PRO A 122 -3.24 18.01 -21.73
N ASP A 123 -2.27 18.36 -22.56
CA ASP A 123 -2.34 18.12 -24.01
C ASP A 123 -2.27 16.64 -24.39
N ALA A 124 -1.54 15.82 -23.64
CA ALA A 124 -1.58 14.36 -23.81
C ALA A 124 -2.98 13.81 -23.51
N LEU A 125 -3.61 14.29 -22.42
CA LEU A 125 -5.00 13.93 -22.09
C LEU A 125 -6.00 14.41 -23.17
N ARG A 126 -5.88 15.65 -23.66
CA ARG A 126 -6.73 16.19 -24.75
C ARG A 126 -6.57 15.39 -26.06
N ALA A 127 -5.37 14.89 -26.35
CA ALA A 127 -5.08 14.08 -27.54
C ALA A 127 -5.73 12.68 -27.50
N ILE A 128 -5.86 12.10 -26.31
CA ILE A 128 -6.52 10.79 -26.09
C ILE A 128 -8.01 10.90 -25.71
N ALA A 129 -8.53 12.12 -25.55
CA ALA A 129 -9.97 12.36 -25.43
C ALA A 129 -10.67 12.15 -26.79
N LYS A 130 -11.74 11.34 -26.83
CA LYS A 130 -12.45 10.90 -28.05
C LYS A 130 -13.97 11.08 -27.93
N GLN A 131 -14.63 11.17 -29.09
CA GLN A 131 -16.08 11.10 -29.19
C GLN A 131 -16.52 9.67 -29.55
N GLY A 132 -17.23 9.03 -28.63
CA GLY A 132 -17.90 7.75 -28.82
C GLY A 132 -19.29 7.88 -29.44
N GLU A 133 -20.04 6.79 -29.38
CA GLU A 133 -21.45 6.75 -29.78
C GLU A 133 -22.32 7.75 -28.97
N THR A 134 -23.29 8.37 -29.63
CA THR A 134 -24.25 9.34 -29.04
C THR A 134 -25.72 8.90 -29.20
N GLU A 135 -25.97 7.86 -29.98
CA GLU A 135 -27.29 7.27 -30.18
C GLU A 135 -27.32 5.81 -29.70
N ARG A 136 -28.39 5.38 -29.02
CA ARG A 136 -28.56 3.96 -28.64
C ARG A 136 -28.37 3.03 -29.84
N ALA A 137 -27.74 1.89 -29.62
CA ALA A 137 -27.66 0.86 -30.65
C ALA A 137 -29.07 0.44 -31.15
N PRO A 138 -29.23 0.11 -32.45
CA PRO A 138 -30.45 -0.52 -32.95
C PRO A 138 -30.60 -1.94 -32.37
N TYR A 139 -31.70 -2.62 -32.65
CA TYR A 139 -31.99 -3.97 -32.12
C TYR A 139 -30.91 -5.03 -32.43
N ALA A 140 -30.10 -4.84 -33.46
CA ALA A 140 -28.92 -5.67 -33.74
C ALA A 140 -27.79 -5.54 -32.69
N GLY A 141 -27.87 -4.53 -31.81
CA GLY A 141 -26.91 -4.21 -30.75
C GLY A 141 -25.63 -3.51 -31.21
N VAL A 142 -25.48 -3.29 -32.52
CA VAL A 142 -24.37 -2.58 -33.17
C VAL A 142 -24.90 -1.72 -34.31
N ARG A 143 -24.20 -0.62 -34.64
CA ARG A 143 -24.61 0.34 -35.69
C ARG A 143 -23.54 0.48 -36.77
N GLY A 144 -22.33 0.86 -36.36
CA GLY A 144 -21.18 1.13 -37.23
C GLY A 144 -20.05 1.77 -36.42
N THR A 145 -18.82 1.69 -36.93
CA THR A 145 -17.61 2.16 -36.24
C THR A 145 -17.67 3.66 -35.88
N THR A 146 -17.25 3.97 -34.65
CA THR A 146 -17.13 5.32 -34.05
C THR A 146 -15.67 5.65 -33.77
N GLU A 147 -15.30 6.91 -33.52
CA GLU A 147 -13.93 7.24 -33.07
C GLU A 147 -13.60 6.52 -31.75
N GLY A 148 -14.55 6.45 -30.81
CA GLY A 148 -14.42 5.71 -29.56
C GLY A 148 -14.13 4.21 -29.74
N SER A 149 -14.98 3.49 -30.48
CA SER A 149 -14.80 2.06 -30.73
C SER A 149 -13.52 1.75 -31.51
N GLU A 150 -13.18 2.54 -32.54
CA GLU A 150 -11.90 2.38 -33.26
C GLU A 150 -10.70 2.62 -32.32
N TRP A 151 -10.80 3.57 -31.39
CA TRP A 151 -9.75 3.82 -30.41
C TRP A 151 -9.56 2.66 -29.42
N ILE A 152 -10.65 2.03 -28.96
CA ILE A 152 -10.57 0.80 -28.14
C ILE A 152 -9.82 -0.30 -28.91
N VAL A 153 -10.17 -0.54 -30.18
CA VAL A 153 -9.47 -1.52 -31.04
C VAL A 153 -7.99 -1.18 -31.18
N ARG A 154 -7.66 0.10 -31.40
CA ARG A 154 -6.29 0.60 -31.55
C ARG A 154 -5.45 0.40 -30.28
N CYS A 155 -5.97 0.77 -29.11
CA CYS A 155 -5.32 0.54 -27.83
C CYS A 155 -5.12 -0.95 -27.54
N ALA A 156 -6.13 -1.79 -27.80
CA ALA A 156 -6.02 -3.23 -27.55
C ALA A 156 -5.04 -3.92 -28.52
N ARG A 157 -4.89 -3.42 -29.75
CA ARG A 157 -3.93 -3.95 -30.74
C ARG A 157 -2.49 -3.44 -30.58
N ARG A 158 -2.20 -2.53 -29.65
CA ARG A 158 -0.81 -2.18 -29.30
C ARG A 158 -0.01 -3.43 -28.91
N ASP A 159 1.28 -3.39 -29.25
CA ASP A 159 2.26 -4.40 -28.87
C ASP A 159 2.75 -4.10 -27.45
N ASP A 160 1.89 -4.41 -26.47
CA ASP A 160 2.14 -4.30 -25.04
C ASP A 160 1.53 -5.55 -24.39
N PRO A 161 2.29 -6.32 -23.59
CA PRO A 161 1.81 -7.59 -23.03
C PRO A 161 0.75 -7.39 -21.94
N ARG A 162 0.63 -6.19 -21.36
CA ARG A 162 -0.35 -5.90 -20.32
C ARG A 162 -1.77 -5.83 -20.91
N PRO A 163 -2.78 -6.39 -20.21
CA PRO A 163 -4.17 -6.29 -20.66
C PRO A 163 -4.61 -4.81 -20.73
N LEU A 164 -5.56 -4.54 -21.62
CA LEU A 164 -6.23 -3.25 -21.67
C LEU A 164 -7.44 -3.29 -20.73
N HIS A 165 -7.41 -2.51 -19.66
CA HIS A 165 -8.56 -2.30 -18.80
C HIS A 165 -9.51 -1.30 -19.48
N VAL A 166 -10.76 -1.72 -19.70
CA VAL A 166 -11.80 -0.88 -20.30
C VAL A 166 -12.83 -0.59 -19.22
N LEU A 167 -12.78 0.62 -18.67
CA LEU A 167 -13.71 1.08 -17.63
C LEU A 167 -14.90 1.73 -18.33
N VAL A 168 -16.06 1.09 -18.26
CA VAL A 168 -17.28 1.57 -18.90
C VAL A 168 -18.20 2.13 -17.82
N TRP A 169 -18.33 3.45 -17.81
CA TRP A 169 -19.09 4.22 -16.83
C TRP A 169 -20.54 4.43 -17.28
N GLY A 170 -20.76 4.51 -18.60
CA GLY A 170 -22.08 4.71 -19.21
C GLY A 170 -22.58 3.52 -20.03
N GLY A 171 -23.10 3.83 -21.21
CA GLY A 171 -23.51 2.84 -22.23
C GLY A 171 -22.35 1.94 -22.69
N ILE A 172 -22.69 0.78 -23.26
CA ILE A 172 -21.71 -0.24 -23.69
C ILE A 172 -21.58 -0.33 -25.22
N GLU A 173 -22.19 0.60 -25.94
CA GLU A 173 -22.27 0.69 -27.40
C GLU A 173 -20.88 0.64 -28.07
N ASP A 174 -19.93 1.49 -27.68
CA ASP A 174 -18.58 1.51 -28.28
C ASP A 174 -17.81 0.21 -28.04
N LEU A 175 -18.01 -0.46 -26.90
CA LEU A 175 -17.40 -1.75 -26.62
C LEU A 175 -18.05 -2.88 -27.45
N ALA A 176 -19.37 -2.86 -27.60
CA ALA A 176 -20.09 -3.79 -28.47
C ALA A 176 -19.63 -3.65 -29.92
N GLN A 177 -19.49 -2.42 -30.40
CA GLN A 177 -19.00 -2.11 -31.75
C GLN A 177 -17.52 -2.50 -31.93
N ALA A 178 -16.63 -2.18 -30.97
CA ALA A 178 -15.22 -2.57 -31.03
C ALA A 178 -15.04 -4.10 -31.07
N LEU A 179 -15.84 -4.84 -30.30
CA LEU A 179 -15.84 -6.31 -30.30
C LEU A 179 -16.45 -6.91 -31.58
N HIS A 180 -17.41 -6.23 -32.21
CA HIS A 180 -17.96 -6.59 -33.51
C HIS A 180 -16.92 -6.44 -34.62
N ASP A 181 -16.30 -5.26 -34.70
CA ASP A 181 -15.34 -4.88 -35.74
C ASP A 181 -14.00 -5.64 -35.60
N ALA A 182 -13.62 -6.03 -34.38
CA ALA A 182 -12.33 -6.65 -34.08
C ALA A 182 -12.43 -7.77 -33.02
N ARG A 183 -13.05 -8.91 -33.37
CA ARG A 183 -13.20 -10.06 -32.45
C ARG A 183 -11.88 -10.57 -31.83
N ASP A 184 -10.73 -10.30 -32.45
CA ASP A 184 -9.39 -10.64 -31.97
C ASP A 184 -8.95 -9.89 -30.69
N ILE A 185 -9.57 -8.76 -30.35
CA ILE A 185 -9.17 -8.00 -29.14
C ILE A 185 -9.70 -8.62 -27.85
N GLN A 186 -10.75 -9.45 -27.92
CA GLN A 186 -11.47 -10.00 -26.77
C GLN A 186 -10.56 -10.61 -25.65
N PRO A 187 -9.53 -11.44 -25.93
CA PRO A 187 -8.66 -11.98 -24.86
C PRO A 187 -7.78 -10.93 -24.18
N LYS A 188 -7.50 -9.79 -24.84
CA LYS A 188 -6.66 -8.71 -24.32
C LYS A 188 -7.41 -7.75 -23.40
N LEU A 189 -8.74 -7.77 -23.38
CA LEU A 189 -9.55 -6.84 -22.59
C LEU A 189 -9.76 -7.33 -21.15
N ARG A 190 -9.85 -6.37 -20.23
CA ARG A 190 -10.39 -6.54 -18.87
C ARG A 190 -11.46 -5.48 -18.66
N VAL A 191 -12.71 -5.83 -18.91
CA VAL A 191 -13.82 -4.86 -18.87
C VAL A 191 -14.34 -4.74 -17.44
N TYR A 192 -14.49 -3.52 -16.95
CA TYR A 192 -15.26 -3.21 -15.74
C TYR A 192 -16.41 -2.30 -16.17
N TRP A 193 -17.66 -2.78 -16.10
CA TRP A 193 -18.84 -2.02 -16.50
C TRP A 193 -19.75 -1.70 -15.31
N ILE A 194 -20.07 -0.42 -15.17
CA ILE A 194 -21.14 0.10 -14.30
C ILE A 194 -22.49 -0.20 -14.97
N GLY A 195 -22.91 -1.47 -14.90
CA GLY A 195 -24.07 -1.96 -15.65
C GLY A 195 -25.43 -1.45 -15.15
N GLY A 196 -25.53 -1.06 -13.87
CA GLY A 196 -26.80 -0.90 -13.15
C GLY A 196 -27.86 -0.04 -13.84
N PRO A 197 -27.73 1.30 -13.82
CA PRO A 197 -28.62 2.19 -14.55
C PRO A 197 -28.41 2.13 -16.07
N ASN A 198 -27.22 1.74 -16.53
CA ASN A 198 -26.81 1.92 -17.92
C ASN A 198 -27.29 0.81 -18.85
N LYS A 199 -27.46 -0.42 -18.36
CA LYS A 199 -28.11 -1.51 -19.12
C LYS A 199 -29.56 -1.20 -19.50
N LYS A 200 -30.26 -0.36 -18.72
CA LYS A 200 -31.58 0.19 -19.07
C LYS A 200 -31.51 1.12 -20.29
N TRP A 201 -30.38 1.77 -20.54
CA TRP A 201 -30.16 2.64 -21.69
C TRP A 201 -29.60 1.90 -22.91
N ALA A 202 -28.73 0.91 -22.69
CA ALA A 202 -28.04 0.12 -23.71
C ALA A 202 -28.42 -1.39 -23.76
N PRO A 203 -29.71 -1.79 -23.69
CA PRO A 203 -30.09 -3.21 -23.57
C PRO A 203 -29.72 -4.03 -24.82
N ASP A 204 -29.81 -3.43 -26.01
CA ASP A 204 -29.50 -4.11 -27.28
C ASP A 204 -27.99 -4.33 -27.46
N ALA A 205 -27.15 -3.34 -27.13
CA ALA A 205 -25.70 -3.49 -27.15
C ALA A 205 -25.20 -4.52 -26.12
N TYR A 206 -25.79 -4.51 -24.92
CA TYR A 206 -25.55 -5.55 -23.92
C TYR A 206 -25.95 -6.95 -24.44
N GLN A 207 -27.15 -7.08 -25.02
CA GLN A 207 -27.63 -8.37 -25.54
C GLN A 207 -26.73 -8.89 -26.67
N TYR A 208 -26.25 -8.02 -27.56
CA TYR A 208 -25.27 -8.40 -28.58
C TYR A 208 -23.98 -8.98 -27.96
N ILE A 209 -23.45 -8.38 -26.89
CA ILE A 209 -22.26 -8.89 -26.18
C ILE A 209 -22.56 -10.25 -25.50
N VAL A 210 -23.73 -10.42 -24.86
CA VAL A 210 -24.19 -11.69 -24.26
C VAL A 210 -24.30 -12.82 -25.30
N GLU A 211 -24.75 -12.50 -26.51
CA GLU A 211 -24.92 -13.46 -27.61
C GLU A 211 -23.60 -13.78 -28.33
N ASN A 212 -22.77 -12.77 -28.62
CA ASN A 212 -21.60 -12.90 -29.50
C ASN A 212 -20.26 -13.07 -28.77
N HIS A 213 -20.15 -12.59 -27.52
CA HIS A 213 -18.91 -12.51 -26.76
C HIS A 213 -18.99 -13.16 -25.36
N PRO A 214 -19.60 -14.35 -25.20
CA PRO A 214 -19.82 -14.96 -23.88
C PRO A 214 -18.52 -15.36 -23.16
N LYS A 215 -17.38 -15.38 -23.85
CA LYS A 215 -16.04 -15.64 -23.28
C LYS A 215 -15.24 -14.36 -22.92
N LEU A 216 -15.81 -13.18 -23.12
CA LEU A 216 -15.22 -11.90 -22.69
C LEU A 216 -14.93 -11.91 -21.18
N TRP A 217 -13.80 -11.34 -20.77
CA TRP A 217 -13.56 -11.04 -19.36
C TRP A 217 -14.23 -9.71 -19.02
N ILE A 218 -15.27 -9.78 -18.19
CA ILE A 218 -16.09 -8.61 -17.83
C ILE A 218 -16.60 -8.72 -16.38
N ILE A 219 -16.48 -7.62 -15.64
CA ILE A 219 -17.20 -7.36 -14.40
C ILE A 219 -18.44 -6.54 -14.75
N GLU A 220 -19.61 -7.08 -14.43
CA GLU A 220 -20.93 -6.46 -14.60
C GLU A 220 -21.45 -6.00 -13.24
N ALA A 221 -21.01 -4.81 -12.80
CA ALA A 221 -21.35 -4.22 -11.50
C ALA A 221 -22.69 -3.48 -11.58
N ASN A 222 -23.79 -4.13 -11.21
CA ASN A 222 -25.14 -3.56 -11.32
C ASN A 222 -25.56 -2.76 -10.07
N ALA A 223 -25.05 -3.11 -8.90
CA ALA A 223 -25.34 -2.44 -7.64
C ALA A 223 -24.12 -2.26 -6.73
N THR A 224 -23.05 -3.04 -6.90
CA THR A 224 -21.82 -2.93 -6.08
C THR A 224 -21.24 -1.52 -6.06
N TYR A 225 -21.32 -0.83 -7.21
CA TYR A 225 -20.80 0.53 -7.39
C TYR A 225 -21.35 1.54 -6.36
N ARG A 226 -22.57 1.31 -5.84
CA ARG A 226 -23.25 2.20 -4.89
C ARG A 226 -22.55 2.29 -3.54
N GLY A 227 -21.71 1.31 -3.18
CA GLY A 227 -20.95 1.34 -1.94
C GLY A 227 -19.98 2.51 -1.82
N TRP A 228 -19.67 3.19 -2.93
CA TRP A 228 -18.83 4.40 -2.92
C TRP A 228 -19.50 5.59 -2.22
N PHE A 229 -20.84 5.67 -2.28
CA PHE A 229 -21.63 6.79 -1.74
C PHE A 229 -22.82 6.38 -0.85
N VAL A 230 -23.08 5.07 -0.70
CA VAL A 230 -24.11 4.51 0.18
C VAL A 230 -23.46 3.51 1.14
N GLY A 231 -23.89 3.55 2.41
CA GLY A 231 -23.35 2.67 3.44
C GLY A 231 -21.98 3.10 3.95
N GLY A 232 -21.32 2.19 4.68
CA GLY A 232 -20.05 2.49 5.38
C GLY A 232 -20.20 3.55 6.47
N ASN A 233 -19.09 4.16 6.88
CA ASN A 233 -19.10 5.27 7.84
C ASN A 233 -19.55 6.58 7.16
N GLN A 234 -20.74 7.06 7.52
CA GLN A 234 -21.33 8.30 6.97
C GLN A 234 -21.34 9.44 7.98
N GLU A 235 -20.61 9.30 9.09
CA GLU A 235 -20.55 10.28 10.19
C GLU A 235 -19.39 11.27 10.00
N GLY A 236 -19.54 12.47 10.57
CA GLY A 236 -18.48 13.48 10.62
C GLY A 236 -17.85 13.80 9.25
N PRO A 237 -16.51 13.74 9.10
CA PRO A 237 -15.82 14.06 7.85
C PRO A 237 -16.10 13.05 6.72
N TRP A 238 -16.58 11.85 7.05
CA TRP A 238 -16.84 10.78 6.09
C TRP A 238 -18.23 10.82 5.45
N ASN A 239 -19.08 11.76 5.87
CA ASN A 239 -20.37 12.02 5.23
C ASN A 239 -20.18 12.55 3.80
N ASN A 240 -20.98 12.11 2.81
CA ASN A 240 -20.88 12.56 1.40
C ASN A 240 -20.83 14.09 1.22
N ARG A 241 -21.51 14.87 2.05
CA ARG A 241 -21.53 16.35 1.97
C ARG A 241 -20.39 16.98 2.73
N THR A 242 -20.16 16.54 3.98
CA THR A 242 -19.07 17.06 4.81
C THR A 242 -17.71 16.78 4.17
N PHE A 243 -17.51 15.59 3.61
CA PHE A 243 -16.27 15.21 2.92
C PHE A 243 -15.92 16.21 1.82
N VAL A 244 -16.88 16.55 0.95
CA VAL A 244 -16.67 17.53 -0.13
C VAL A 244 -16.37 18.91 0.44
N ALA A 245 -17.12 19.36 1.45
CA ALA A 245 -16.93 20.67 2.07
C ALA A 245 -15.59 20.81 2.83
N THR A 246 -15.01 19.70 3.33
CA THR A 246 -13.78 19.71 4.14
C THR A 246 -12.52 19.33 3.36
N HIS A 247 -12.62 18.42 2.39
CA HIS A 247 -11.47 17.77 1.76
C HIS A 247 -11.39 17.92 0.23
N VAL A 248 -12.36 18.61 -0.40
CA VAL A 248 -12.41 18.78 -1.86
C VAL A 248 -12.61 20.24 -2.27
N ALA A 249 -13.58 20.95 -1.68
CA ALA A 249 -13.76 22.38 -1.91
C ALA A 249 -12.50 23.17 -1.51
N GLY A 250 -12.09 24.16 -2.32
CA GLY A 250 -10.88 24.95 -2.12
C GLY A 250 -9.56 24.22 -2.44
N HIS A 251 -9.61 22.99 -2.96
CA HIS A 251 -8.41 22.19 -3.28
C HIS A 251 -8.13 22.20 -4.79
N GLY A 252 -7.68 23.36 -5.28
CA GLY A 252 -7.40 23.59 -6.71
C GLY A 252 -8.66 23.69 -7.58
N ALA A 253 -8.46 23.94 -8.87
CA ALA A 253 -9.54 24.07 -9.85
C ALA A 253 -10.38 22.79 -9.96
N LEU A 254 -9.75 21.61 -9.88
CA LEU A 254 -10.43 20.32 -9.82
C LEU A 254 -11.32 20.17 -8.59
N GLY A 255 -10.87 20.66 -7.43
CA GLY A 255 -11.61 20.59 -6.18
C GLY A 255 -12.83 21.51 -6.17
N ASP A 256 -12.67 22.75 -6.63
CA ASP A 256 -13.76 23.70 -6.76
C ASP A 256 -14.77 23.28 -7.84
N PHE A 257 -14.29 22.74 -8.96
CA PHE A 257 -15.14 22.13 -9.98
C PHE A 257 -15.98 20.99 -9.41
N PHE A 258 -15.34 20.04 -8.70
CA PHE A 258 -16.04 18.93 -8.03
C PHE A 258 -17.10 19.44 -7.04
N ALA A 259 -16.75 20.41 -6.20
CA ALA A 259 -17.62 20.94 -5.15
C ALA A 259 -18.82 21.72 -5.72
N GLY A 260 -18.70 22.32 -6.90
CA GLY A 260 -19.81 22.93 -7.63
C GLY A 260 -20.87 21.93 -8.12
N LEU A 261 -20.52 20.65 -8.25
CA LEU A 261 -21.42 19.60 -8.74
C LEU A 261 -22.33 19.05 -7.63
N LEU A 262 -23.51 18.57 -8.02
CA LEU A 262 -24.52 17.92 -7.16
C LEU A 262 -24.90 18.73 -5.89
N GLY A 263 -24.66 20.04 -5.90
CA GLY A 263 -24.84 20.91 -4.73
C GLY A 263 -23.90 20.57 -3.58
N GLY A 264 -22.64 20.24 -3.86
CA GLY A 264 -21.60 19.97 -2.86
C GLY A 264 -21.79 18.65 -2.11
N THR A 265 -22.27 17.61 -2.80
CA THR A 265 -22.29 16.24 -2.27
C THR A 265 -21.54 15.29 -3.19
N MET A 266 -20.85 14.33 -2.59
CA MET A 266 -20.22 13.24 -3.32
C MET A 266 -21.26 12.22 -3.80
N LYS A 267 -21.10 11.77 -5.05
CA LYS A 267 -21.72 10.55 -5.58
C LYS A 267 -20.66 9.63 -6.20
N MET A 268 -19.89 10.07 -7.20
CA MET A 268 -18.79 9.28 -7.80
C MET A 268 -19.20 7.82 -8.12
N GLY A 269 -20.27 7.62 -8.89
CA GLY A 269 -20.82 6.28 -9.15
C GLY A 269 -19.86 5.33 -9.87
N ASP A 270 -18.93 5.85 -10.64
CA ASP A 270 -18.10 5.07 -11.56
C ASP A 270 -16.68 4.86 -11.04
N THR A 271 -16.27 5.68 -10.07
CA THR A 271 -14.99 5.58 -9.36
C THR A 271 -14.66 4.19 -8.82
N PRO A 272 -15.59 3.30 -8.40
CA PRO A 272 -15.27 1.90 -8.10
C PRO A 272 -14.49 1.18 -9.20
N SER A 273 -14.74 1.49 -10.48
CA SER A 273 -13.97 0.94 -11.61
C SER A 273 -12.51 1.41 -11.65
N VAL A 274 -12.23 2.61 -11.12
CA VAL A 274 -10.87 3.16 -10.92
C VAL A 274 -10.27 2.56 -9.65
N GLY A 275 -11.02 2.54 -8.54
CA GLY A 275 -10.62 1.94 -7.26
C GLY A 275 -10.23 0.45 -7.38
N TRP A 276 -10.86 -0.28 -8.32
CA TRP A 276 -10.49 -1.63 -8.71
C TRP A 276 -9.01 -1.76 -9.14
N LEU A 277 -8.48 -0.76 -9.85
CA LEU A 277 -7.08 -0.73 -10.33
C LEU A 277 -6.11 -0.10 -9.32
N LEU A 278 -6.62 0.65 -8.32
CA LEU A 278 -5.81 1.27 -7.29
C LEU A 278 -5.53 0.33 -6.10
N LYS A 279 -6.58 -0.38 -5.65
CA LYS A 279 -6.57 -1.28 -4.49
C LYS A 279 -7.58 -2.43 -4.69
N GLY A 280 -7.41 -3.18 -5.77
CA GLY A 280 -8.09 -4.46 -6.01
C GLY A 280 -7.08 -5.54 -6.42
N THR A 281 -7.60 -6.65 -6.96
CA THR A 281 -6.76 -7.68 -7.60
C THR A 281 -7.29 -7.90 -9.02
N PRO A 282 -6.85 -7.09 -10.01
CA PRO A 282 -7.45 -7.04 -11.35
C PRO A 282 -7.49 -8.36 -12.12
N GLU A 283 -6.74 -9.37 -11.66
CA GLU A 283 -6.65 -10.73 -12.17
C GLU A 283 -7.77 -11.64 -11.63
N ASP A 284 -8.23 -11.42 -10.39
CA ASP A 284 -9.25 -12.23 -9.70
C ASP A 284 -10.34 -11.37 -9.02
N PRO A 285 -11.47 -11.12 -9.71
CA PRO A 285 -12.65 -10.43 -9.17
C PRO A 285 -13.34 -11.12 -7.98
N SER A 286 -12.96 -12.34 -7.62
CA SER A 286 -13.44 -12.98 -6.39
C SER A 286 -12.79 -12.43 -5.12
N LEU A 287 -11.65 -11.73 -5.26
CA LEU A 287 -10.96 -11.03 -4.19
C LEU A 287 -11.51 -9.60 -4.05
N GLY A 288 -11.64 -9.15 -2.80
CA GLY A 288 -12.27 -7.86 -2.50
C GLY A 288 -11.29 -6.70 -2.45
N GLY A 289 -11.67 -5.57 -3.02
CA GLY A 289 -10.91 -4.32 -2.96
C GLY A 289 -11.80 -3.08 -2.96
N TRP A 290 -11.23 -1.90 -3.24
CA TRP A 290 -11.99 -0.65 -3.33
C TRP A 290 -13.02 -0.67 -4.49
N GLY A 291 -12.77 -1.45 -5.54
CA GLY A 291 -13.75 -1.75 -6.60
C GLY A 291 -14.82 -2.78 -6.22
N GLY A 292 -14.75 -3.37 -5.03
CA GLY A 292 -15.70 -4.37 -4.54
C GLY A 292 -15.21 -5.80 -4.70
N ARG A 293 -16.16 -6.76 -4.62
CA ARG A 293 -15.92 -8.20 -4.74
C ARG A 293 -17.09 -8.85 -5.49
N PHE A 294 -16.79 -9.73 -6.44
CA PHE A 294 -17.76 -10.27 -7.38
C PHE A 294 -17.82 -11.81 -7.30
N VAL A 295 -18.88 -12.36 -7.90
CA VAL A 295 -19.06 -13.81 -8.10
C VAL A 295 -19.14 -14.13 -9.58
N ARG A 296 -18.83 -15.38 -9.94
CA ARG A 296 -18.99 -15.85 -11.33
C ARG A 296 -20.44 -15.73 -11.74
N ALA A 297 -20.68 -15.20 -12.93
CA ALA A 297 -22.04 -15.02 -13.42
C ALA A 297 -22.73 -16.37 -13.67
N TRP A 298 -23.98 -16.49 -13.22
CA TRP A 298 -24.94 -17.48 -13.74
C TRP A 298 -25.37 -17.07 -15.15
N GLU A 299 -26.27 -17.86 -15.76
CA GLU A 299 -26.81 -17.53 -17.08
C GLU A 299 -27.40 -16.12 -17.05
N ARG A 300 -26.90 -15.21 -17.92
CA ARG A 300 -27.28 -13.80 -17.83
C ARG A 300 -28.79 -13.66 -17.98
N PRO A 301 -29.50 -13.01 -17.04
CA PRO A 301 -30.94 -13.13 -16.99
C PRO A 301 -31.62 -12.55 -18.23
N TYR A 302 -32.28 -13.43 -18.98
CA TYR A 302 -33.02 -13.11 -20.19
C TYR A 302 -34.35 -13.87 -20.16
N VAL A 303 -35.46 -13.16 -20.36
CA VAL A 303 -36.81 -13.76 -20.45
C VAL A 303 -37.54 -13.24 -21.68
N GLN A 304 -38.15 -14.15 -22.45
CA GLN A 304 -38.92 -13.80 -23.64
C GLN A 304 -40.40 -14.11 -23.44
N PHE A 305 -41.27 -13.17 -23.83
CA PHE A 305 -42.73 -13.35 -23.78
C PHE A 305 -43.34 -13.09 -25.16
N THR A 306 -44.10 -14.06 -25.68
CA THR A 306 -44.81 -13.98 -26.97
C THR A 306 -46.24 -13.43 -26.86
N ARG A 307 -46.55 -12.80 -25.71
CA ARG A 307 -47.85 -12.20 -25.37
C ARG A 307 -47.61 -11.01 -24.43
N LEU A 308 -48.62 -10.16 -24.29
CA LEU A 308 -48.64 -9.18 -23.20
C LEU A 308 -48.47 -9.88 -21.84
N THR A 309 -47.67 -9.27 -20.98
CA THR A 309 -47.33 -9.79 -19.65
C THR A 309 -48.26 -9.25 -18.56
N THR A 310 -48.38 -9.98 -17.47
CA THR A 310 -49.18 -9.65 -16.28
C THR A 310 -48.27 -9.46 -15.06
N ALA A 311 -48.81 -8.98 -13.94
CA ALA A 311 -48.04 -8.84 -12.70
C ALA A 311 -47.55 -10.18 -12.11
N GLU A 312 -48.09 -11.32 -12.58
CA GLU A 312 -47.63 -12.66 -12.22
C GLU A 312 -46.37 -13.09 -12.98
N ASP A 313 -46.17 -12.55 -14.18
CA ASP A 313 -44.95 -12.78 -14.96
C ASP A 313 -43.74 -12.11 -14.27
N ARG A 314 -42.59 -12.78 -14.30
CA ARG A 314 -41.39 -12.35 -13.57
C ARG A 314 -40.17 -12.20 -14.45
N MET A 315 -39.33 -11.23 -14.11
CA MET A 315 -37.97 -11.06 -14.63
C MET A 315 -37.00 -10.81 -13.46
N GLU A 316 -35.72 -11.15 -13.64
CA GLU A 316 -34.70 -10.75 -12.66
C GLU A 316 -34.39 -9.24 -12.78
N HIS A 317 -34.09 -8.62 -11.65
CA HIS A 317 -33.59 -7.25 -11.55
C HIS A 317 -32.27 -7.11 -12.31
N PHE A 318 -32.14 -6.10 -13.17
CA PHE A 318 -31.05 -5.94 -14.13
C PHE A 318 -30.94 -7.03 -15.22
N GLY A 319 -31.96 -7.87 -15.35
CA GLY A 319 -32.15 -8.78 -16.49
C GLY A 319 -32.79 -8.08 -17.69
N VAL A 320 -32.69 -8.73 -18.86
CA VAL A 320 -33.36 -8.29 -20.09
C VAL A 320 -34.67 -9.06 -20.27
N LEU A 321 -35.76 -8.33 -20.46
CA LEU A 321 -37.02 -8.85 -20.97
C LEU A 321 -37.14 -8.54 -22.45
N GLU A 322 -37.47 -9.54 -23.27
CA GLU A 322 -37.86 -9.37 -24.67
C GLU A 322 -39.36 -9.67 -24.84
N LEU A 323 -40.12 -8.66 -25.24
CA LEU A 323 -41.53 -8.79 -25.57
C LEU A 323 -41.67 -8.94 -27.09
N VAL A 324 -42.20 -10.07 -27.56
CA VAL A 324 -42.42 -10.40 -28.97
C VAL A 324 -43.92 -10.43 -29.22
N LEU A 325 -44.48 -9.38 -29.83
CA LEU A 325 -45.91 -9.30 -30.10
C LEU A 325 -46.19 -9.61 -31.58
N PRO A 326 -47.10 -10.55 -31.91
CA PRO A 326 -47.50 -10.79 -33.28
C PRO A 326 -48.23 -9.55 -33.83
N LEU A 327 -47.87 -9.16 -35.05
CA LEU A 327 -48.38 -7.96 -35.73
C LEU A 327 -49.86 -8.08 -36.16
N GLY A 328 -50.37 -9.30 -36.30
CA GLY A 328 -51.72 -9.54 -36.81
C GLY A 328 -51.86 -9.29 -38.31
N SER A 329 -53.08 -9.43 -38.83
CA SER A 329 -53.41 -9.21 -40.25
C SER A 329 -53.75 -7.74 -40.57
N ASP A 330 -53.78 -6.87 -39.56
CA ASP A 330 -54.11 -5.44 -39.66
C ASP A 330 -52.89 -4.51 -39.60
N ALA A 331 -51.68 -5.08 -39.55
CA ALA A 331 -50.45 -4.31 -39.59
C ALA A 331 -50.20 -3.63 -40.95
N PRO A 332 -49.68 -2.39 -40.95
CA PRO A 332 -49.26 -1.71 -42.18
C PRO A 332 -47.96 -2.31 -42.75
N GLU A 333 -47.60 -1.89 -43.96
CA GLU A 333 -46.38 -2.32 -44.67
C GLU A 333 -45.09 -2.00 -43.89
N GLU A 334 -45.06 -0.86 -43.21
CA GLU A 334 -44.00 -0.45 -42.28
C GLU A 334 -44.56 -0.39 -40.84
N PRO A 335 -44.57 -1.52 -40.11
CA PRO A 335 -45.11 -1.57 -38.76
C PRO A 335 -44.14 -0.98 -37.75
N GLU A 336 -44.60 0.06 -37.05
CA GLU A 336 -43.85 0.77 -36.02
C GLU A 336 -44.53 0.65 -34.66
N GLY A 337 -43.75 0.64 -33.59
CA GLY A 337 -44.29 0.87 -32.26
C GLY A 337 -43.24 1.19 -31.21
N ARG A 338 -43.72 1.57 -30.03
CA ARG A 338 -42.94 1.96 -28.86
C ARG A 338 -43.56 1.37 -27.61
N MET A 339 -42.75 0.71 -26.78
CA MET A 339 -43.17 0.30 -25.44
C MET A 339 -42.85 1.43 -24.45
N VAL A 340 -43.89 2.09 -23.97
CA VAL A 340 -43.79 3.17 -22.98
C VAL A 340 -43.84 2.56 -21.58
N VAL A 341 -42.74 2.66 -20.83
CA VAL A 341 -42.59 2.11 -19.47
C VAL A 341 -41.96 3.15 -18.54
N GLU A 342 -42.72 3.58 -17.53
CA GLU A 342 -42.39 4.74 -16.69
C GLU A 342 -41.99 5.97 -17.54
N ASN A 343 -40.74 6.44 -17.41
CA ASN A 343 -40.18 7.57 -18.14
C ASN A 343 -39.45 7.17 -19.43
N GLN A 344 -39.65 5.94 -19.92
CA GLN A 344 -38.96 5.42 -21.10
C GLN A 344 -39.92 5.20 -22.27
N SER A 345 -39.40 5.37 -23.49
CA SER A 345 -40.07 5.05 -24.75
C SER A 345 -39.13 4.18 -25.57
N LEU A 346 -39.30 2.86 -25.44
CA LEU A 346 -38.44 1.84 -26.06
C LEU A 346 -38.92 1.59 -27.48
N ILE A 347 -38.05 1.71 -28.47
CA ILE A 347 -38.39 1.53 -29.89
C ILE A 347 -38.60 0.04 -30.17
N GLY A 348 -39.69 -0.28 -30.87
CA GLY A 348 -39.99 -1.64 -31.33
C GLY A 348 -39.28 -1.97 -32.64
N HIS A 349 -38.82 -3.21 -32.78
CA HIS A 349 -38.20 -3.73 -33.98
C HIS A 349 -39.12 -4.73 -34.68
N ALA A 350 -39.52 -4.44 -35.92
CA ALA A 350 -40.23 -5.39 -36.76
C ALA A 350 -39.26 -6.44 -37.30
N ASP A 351 -39.47 -7.72 -36.97
CA ASP A 351 -38.49 -8.79 -37.23
C ASP A 351 -38.58 -9.43 -38.63
N GLY A 352 -39.46 -8.93 -39.48
CA GLY A 352 -39.75 -9.49 -40.81
C GLY A 352 -40.46 -10.86 -40.79
N GLN A 353 -40.73 -11.42 -39.62
CA GLN A 353 -41.41 -12.71 -39.42
C GLN A 353 -42.84 -12.54 -38.88
N GLY A 354 -43.38 -11.32 -38.97
CA GLY A 354 -44.72 -10.98 -38.51
C GLY A 354 -44.79 -10.58 -37.03
N ASN A 355 -43.68 -10.20 -36.38
CA ASN A 355 -43.67 -9.76 -34.99
C ASN A 355 -43.02 -8.38 -34.80
N LEU A 356 -43.45 -7.69 -33.74
CA LEU A 356 -42.85 -6.46 -33.22
C LEU A 356 -42.18 -6.77 -31.87
N ARG A 357 -40.88 -6.49 -31.77
CA ARG A 357 -40.03 -6.87 -30.62
C ARG A 357 -39.62 -5.65 -29.80
N PHE A 358 -39.63 -5.77 -28.48
CA PHE A 358 -39.17 -4.74 -27.56
C PHE A 358 -38.23 -5.35 -26.51
N ARG A 359 -37.06 -4.73 -26.27
CA ARG A 359 -36.19 -5.10 -25.15
C ARG A 359 -36.28 -4.08 -24.02
N PHE A 360 -36.43 -4.56 -22.80
CA PHE A 360 -36.52 -3.77 -21.57
C PHE A 360 -35.60 -4.36 -20.50
N CYS A 361 -34.82 -3.51 -19.84
CA CYS A 361 -34.09 -3.88 -18.63
C CYS A 361 -34.65 -3.13 -17.42
N SER A 362 -34.93 -3.87 -16.34
CA SER A 362 -35.40 -3.31 -15.08
C SER A 362 -34.22 -2.75 -14.26
N ARG A 363 -34.44 -1.61 -13.60
CA ARG A 363 -33.44 -0.97 -12.70
C ARG A 363 -33.82 -1.06 -11.21
N ASP A 364 -35.02 -1.54 -10.91
CA ASP A 364 -35.53 -1.70 -9.54
C ASP A 364 -36.26 -3.06 -9.44
N ALA A 365 -36.29 -3.67 -8.25
CA ALA A 365 -37.09 -4.88 -7.98
C ALA A 365 -38.52 -4.50 -7.55
N LYS A 366 -39.41 -4.33 -8.52
CA LYS A 366 -40.81 -3.89 -8.34
C LYS A 366 -41.70 -4.30 -9.53
N GLU A 367 -43.01 -4.10 -9.41
CA GLU A 367 -43.94 -4.13 -10.55
C GLU A 367 -43.68 -2.93 -11.48
N PHE A 368 -43.53 -3.18 -12.78
CA PHE A 368 -43.56 -2.18 -13.83
C PHE A 368 -44.84 -2.32 -14.65
N ARG A 369 -45.37 -1.19 -15.12
CA ARG A 369 -46.48 -1.13 -16.08
C ARG A 369 -46.01 -0.49 -17.36
N TYR A 370 -46.46 -1.03 -18.49
CA TYR A 370 -46.16 -0.47 -19.80
C TYR A 370 -47.40 -0.36 -20.69
N THR A 371 -47.31 0.47 -21.71
CA THR A 371 -48.31 0.60 -22.77
C THR A 371 -47.61 0.66 -24.13
N ILE A 372 -48.12 -0.10 -25.08
CA ILE A 372 -47.68 -0.09 -26.47
C ILE A 372 -48.33 1.12 -27.18
N ARG A 373 -47.51 1.89 -27.90
CA ARG A 373 -47.94 2.93 -28.84
C ARG A 373 -47.51 2.52 -30.23
N SER A 374 -48.42 2.31 -31.16
CA SER A 374 -48.11 1.68 -32.45
C SER A 374 -48.98 2.22 -33.59
N ASN A 375 -48.49 2.10 -34.83
CA ASN A 375 -49.32 2.29 -36.02
C ASN A 375 -50.13 1.02 -36.37
N VAL A 376 -49.89 -0.10 -35.68
CA VAL A 376 -50.64 -1.38 -35.79
C VAL A 376 -51.89 -1.29 -34.90
N PRO A 377 -53.12 -1.26 -35.47
CA PRO A 377 -54.34 -0.99 -34.69
C PRO A 377 -54.62 -2.02 -33.59
N SER A 378 -54.30 -3.29 -33.82
CA SER A 378 -54.47 -4.37 -32.84
C SER A 378 -53.49 -4.29 -31.65
N LEU A 379 -52.38 -3.56 -31.78
CA LEU A 379 -51.36 -3.38 -30.74
C LEU A 379 -51.40 -2.00 -30.05
N ASP A 380 -51.92 -0.96 -30.70
CA ASP A 380 -51.95 0.38 -30.10
C ASP A 380 -52.83 0.45 -28.83
N GLY A 381 -52.32 1.16 -27.82
CA GLY A 381 -52.98 1.33 -26.53
C GLY A 381 -53.08 0.07 -25.68
N LYS A 382 -52.54 -1.08 -26.12
CA LYS A 382 -52.45 -2.29 -25.28
C LYS A 382 -51.47 -2.07 -24.13
N SER A 383 -51.82 -2.55 -22.95
CA SER A 383 -50.98 -2.43 -21.75
C SER A 383 -50.65 -3.79 -21.15
N GLY A 384 -49.54 -3.86 -20.44
CA GLY A 384 -49.10 -5.03 -19.68
C GLY A 384 -48.38 -4.64 -18.39
N GLN A 385 -48.05 -5.65 -17.59
CA GLN A 385 -47.34 -5.52 -16.32
C GLN A 385 -46.21 -6.55 -16.27
N ILE A 386 -45.17 -6.31 -15.49
CA ILE A 386 -44.10 -7.30 -15.23
C ILE A 386 -43.54 -7.08 -13.83
N THR A 387 -43.32 -8.15 -13.06
CA THR A 387 -42.72 -8.07 -11.73
C THR A 387 -41.22 -8.37 -11.79
N SER A 388 -40.40 -7.34 -11.57
CA SER A 388 -38.94 -7.46 -11.42
C SER A 388 -38.60 -7.91 -10.00
N VAL A 389 -37.77 -8.96 -9.85
CA VAL A 389 -37.36 -9.52 -8.55
C VAL A 389 -35.84 -9.58 -8.41
N ALA A 390 -35.34 -9.37 -7.19
CA ALA A 390 -33.91 -9.55 -6.91
C ALA A 390 -33.48 -11.02 -7.11
N PRO A 391 -32.24 -11.29 -7.56
CA PRO A 391 -31.71 -12.65 -7.64
C PRO A 391 -31.72 -13.33 -6.26
N HIS A 392 -32.13 -14.60 -6.22
CA HIS A 392 -32.03 -15.40 -4.99
C HIS A 392 -30.56 -15.83 -4.77
N PRO A 393 -29.98 -15.71 -3.56
CA PRO A 393 -28.54 -15.91 -3.34
C PRO A 393 -27.95 -17.22 -3.86
N SER A 394 -28.75 -18.29 -3.97
CA SER A 394 -28.31 -19.58 -4.53
C SER A 394 -27.89 -19.52 -6.01
N VAL A 395 -28.30 -18.52 -6.80
CA VAL A 395 -27.89 -18.42 -8.22
C VAL A 395 -26.38 -18.24 -8.37
N ALA A 396 -25.72 -17.61 -7.39
CA ALA A 396 -24.26 -17.45 -7.37
C ALA A 396 -23.50 -18.79 -7.18
N LEU A 397 -24.18 -19.86 -6.77
CA LEU A 397 -23.60 -21.21 -6.69
C LEU A 397 -23.61 -21.95 -8.05
N HIS A 398 -24.21 -21.35 -9.08
CA HIS A 398 -24.47 -21.96 -10.38
C HIS A 398 -23.86 -21.11 -11.51
N ALA A 399 -22.54 -20.94 -11.46
CA ALA A 399 -21.75 -20.31 -12.53
C ALA A 399 -22.08 -20.94 -13.90
N SER A 400 -22.38 -20.11 -14.91
CA SER A 400 -22.74 -20.61 -16.23
C SER A 400 -21.48 -21.04 -17.01
N PRO A 401 -21.44 -22.27 -17.56
CA PRO A 401 -20.34 -22.69 -18.43
C PRO A 401 -20.31 -21.92 -19.76
N ARG A 402 -21.40 -21.22 -20.12
CA ARG A 402 -21.44 -20.30 -21.27
C ARG A 402 -20.61 -19.05 -20.99
N PHE A 403 -20.61 -18.55 -19.75
CA PHE A 403 -20.00 -17.27 -19.35
C PHE A 403 -18.79 -17.43 -18.41
N PRO A 404 -17.76 -18.21 -18.77
CA PRO A 404 -16.69 -18.64 -17.85
C PRO A 404 -15.79 -17.49 -17.36
N ASN A 405 -15.87 -16.31 -17.97
CA ASN A 405 -15.06 -15.13 -17.65
C ASN A 405 -15.90 -13.91 -17.22
N TRP A 406 -17.22 -14.09 -17.03
CA TRP A 406 -18.10 -13.04 -16.57
C TRP A 406 -18.25 -13.08 -15.05
N TRP A 407 -18.35 -11.89 -14.47
CA TRP A 407 -18.49 -11.64 -13.04
C TRP A 407 -19.61 -10.65 -12.80
N THR A 408 -20.33 -10.78 -11.69
CA THR A 408 -21.38 -9.84 -11.31
C THR A 408 -21.49 -9.71 -9.79
N ASP A 409 -22.34 -8.80 -9.32
CA ASP A 409 -22.51 -8.50 -7.89
C ASP A 409 -22.83 -9.77 -7.09
N ASP A 410 -22.29 -9.89 -5.87
CA ASP A 410 -22.68 -10.97 -4.97
C ASP A 410 -24.09 -10.71 -4.40
N PRO A 411 -25.08 -11.58 -4.68
CA PRO A 411 -26.45 -11.43 -4.20
C PRO A 411 -26.63 -11.77 -2.71
N ALA A 412 -25.60 -12.27 -2.02
CA ALA A 412 -25.75 -12.73 -0.64
C ALA A 412 -26.01 -11.57 0.34
N PRO A 413 -27.02 -11.65 1.22
CA PRO A 413 -27.53 -10.50 1.98
C PRO A 413 -26.48 -9.80 2.86
N GLN A 414 -25.47 -10.52 3.35
CA GLN A 414 -24.40 -9.94 4.17
C GLN A 414 -23.50 -8.94 3.40
N PHE A 415 -23.55 -8.94 2.06
CA PHE A 415 -22.82 -8.02 1.20
C PHE A 415 -23.68 -6.86 0.66
N ALA A 416 -24.95 -6.75 1.06
CA ALA A 416 -25.83 -5.68 0.64
C ALA A 416 -25.72 -4.43 1.54
N GLU A 417 -25.93 -3.25 0.95
CA GLU A 417 -26.26 -2.02 1.68
C GLU A 417 -27.71 -1.64 1.35
N GLY A 418 -28.63 -1.90 2.28
CA GLY A 418 -30.07 -1.79 2.03
C GLY A 418 -30.50 -2.67 0.84
N PRO A 419 -31.15 -2.11 -0.20
CA PRO A 419 -31.56 -2.86 -1.39
C PRO A 419 -30.42 -3.07 -2.42
N HIS A 420 -29.19 -2.64 -2.13
CA HIS A 420 -28.08 -2.67 -3.08
C HIS A 420 -27.17 -3.87 -2.82
N ILE A 421 -27.37 -4.96 -3.57
CA ILE A 421 -26.52 -6.15 -3.54
C ILE A 421 -25.06 -5.82 -3.87
N GLY A 422 -24.11 -6.56 -3.30
CA GLY A 422 -22.67 -6.35 -3.45
C GLY A 422 -22.10 -5.02 -2.89
N ALA A 423 -22.90 -3.98 -2.66
CA ALA A 423 -22.43 -2.65 -2.30
C ALA A 423 -21.57 -2.60 -1.02
N LYS A 424 -21.81 -3.50 -0.06
CA LYS A 424 -21.02 -3.57 1.18
C LYS A 424 -19.60 -4.08 0.98
N THR A 425 -19.31 -4.70 -0.17
CA THR A 425 -17.95 -5.08 -0.55
C THR A 425 -17.07 -3.87 -0.84
N VAL A 426 -17.67 -2.74 -1.26
CA VAL A 426 -17.03 -1.43 -1.44
C VAL A 426 -17.14 -0.57 -0.18
N SER A 427 -18.34 -0.39 0.38
CA SER A 427 -18.60 0.59 1.45
C SER A 427 -17.79 0.36 2.73
N ARG A 428 -17.37 -0.89 2.97
CA ARG A 428 -16.46 -1.27 4.07
C ARG A 428 -15.08 -0.62 4.01
N TRP A 429 -14.67 -0.11 2.85
CA TRP A 429 -13.38 0.55 2.61
C TRP A 429 -13.48 2.08 2.62
N ARG A 430 -14.65 2.63 2.97
CA ARG A 430 -14.99 4.05 2.80
C ARG A 430 -13.99 5.02 3.41
N GLU A 431 -13.56 4.80 4.65
CA GLU A 431 -12.59 5.68 5.32
C GLU A 431 -11.20 5.61 4.66
N GLU A 432 -10.86 4.48 4.03
CA GLU A 432 -9.60 4.28 3.34
C GLU A 432 -9.57 5.00 1.98
N PHE A 433 -10.58 4.78 1.12
CA PHE A 433 -10.62 5.43 -0.19
C PHE A 433 -10.90 6.93 -0.11
N LEU A 434 -11.69 7.39 0.86
CA LEU A 434 -11.87 8.83 1.12
C LEU A 434 -10.64 9.46 1.78
N GLY A 435 -9.96 8.71 2.65
CA GLY A 435 -8.68 9.12 3.22
C GLY A 435 -7.65 9.37 2.11
N ASP A 436 -7.44 8.43 1.20
CA ASP A 436 -6.49 8.59 0.10
C ASP A 436 -6.93 9.69 -0.88
N PHE A 437 -8.21 9.74 -1.27
CA PHE A 437 -8.72 10.80 -2.15
C PHE A 437 -8.53 12.20 -1.55
N SER A 438 -8.68 12.38 -0.23
CA SER A 438 -8.37 13.65 0.45
C SER A 438 -6.90 14.06 0.29
N GLN A 439 -5.97 13.10 0.38
CA GLN A 439 -4.54 13.35 0.19
C GLN A 439 -4.19 13.63 -1.27
N ARG A 440 -4.93 13.04 -2.21
CA ARG A 440 -4.81 13.36 -3.64
C ARG A 440 -5.30 14.75 -3.97
N MET A 441 -6.40 15.22 -3.36
CA MET A 441 -6.91 16.58 -3.57
C MET A 441 -5.93 17.67 -3.11
N LEU A 442 -5.20 17.45 -2.00
CA LEU A 442 -4.16 18.40 -1.54
C LEU A 442 -3.10 18.70 -2.62
N ARG A 443 -2.81 17.75 -3.52
CA ARG A 443 -1.82 17.94 -4.60
C ARG A 443 -2.24 18.93 -5.68
N CYS A 444 -3.52 19.30 -5.72
CA CYS A 444 -4.04 20.27 -6.69
C CYS A 444 -3.70 21.71 -6.28
N GLN A 445 -3.42 21.98 -5.01
CA GLN A 445 -3.07 23.30 -4.51
C GLN A 445 -1.62 23.66 -4.83
N ALA A 446 -1.37 24.93 -5.20
CA ALA A 446 -0.03 25.41 -5.45
C ALA A 446 0.83 25.34 -4.18
N LEU A 447 2.00 24.72 -4.31
CA LEU A 447 3.10 24.94 -3.36
C LEU A 447 3.44 26.42 -3.43
N ALA A 448 2.96 27.19 -2.44
CA ALA A 448 3.20 28.61 -2.38
C ALA A 448 4.71 28.87 -2.44
N ALA A 449 5.14 29.69 -3.40
CA ALA A 449 6.53 30.11 -3.51
C ALA A 449 6.87 30.95 -2.27
N THR A 450 7.45 30.30 -1.26
CA THR A 450 7.77 30.91 0.02
C THR A 450 9.02 31.79 -0.12
N GLU A 451 8.80 33.05 -0.52
CA GLU A 451 9.27 34.08 0.40
C GLU A 451 8.68 33.75 1.78
N GLN A 452 9.55 33.47 2.75
CA GLN A 452 9.14 33.09 4.10
C GLN A 452 8.55 34.29 4.86
N THR A 453 7.36 34.73 4.45
CA THR A 453 6.42 35.38 5.37
C THR A 453 5.44 34.28 5.78
N PRO A 454 5.40 33.86 7.07
CA PRO A 454 4.78 32.59 7.41
C PRO A 454 3.29 32.56 7.09
N ALA A 455 2.87 31.59 6.26
CA ALA A 455 1.57 30.98 6.50
C ALA A 455 1.56 30.54 7.98
N ALA A 456 0.52 30.90 8.72
CA ALA A 456 0.47 30.60 10.15
C ALA A 456 0.57 29.10 10.35
N SER A 457 1.77 28.64 10.74
CA SER A 457 2.09 27.23 10.82
C SER A 457 1.16 26.58 11.84
N VAL A 458 0.49 25.49 11.45
CA VAL A 458 0.12 24.49 12.45
C VAL A 458 1.43 24.07 13.11
N PRO A 459 1.64 24.31 14.43
CA PRO A 459 2.97 24.17 15.00
C PRO A 459 3.45 22.71 14.96
N GLY A 460 4.40 22.42 14.07
CA GLY A 460 5.12 21.14 14.07
C GLY A 460 5.25 20.35 12.77
N GLN A 461 5.06 20.94 11.58
CA GLN A 461 5.25 20.22 10.31
C GLN A 461 6.56 20.56 9.56
N ALA A 462 7.38 21.48 10.06
CA ALA A 462 8.68 21.74 9.45
C ALA A 462 9.65 20.58 9.74
N PRO A 463 10.25 19.93 8.73
CA PRO A 463 11.34 19.01 8.98
C PRO A 463 12.52 19.80 9.60
N PRO A 464 13.24 19.20 10.55
CA PRO A 464 14.58 19.62 10.95
C PRO A 464 15.47 19.99 9.78
N LEU A 465 16.31 21.02 9.97
CA LEU A 465 17.34 21.35 8.99
C LEU A 465 18.34 20.18 8.96
N PRO A 466 18.70 19.64 7.77
CA PRO A 466 19.68 18.59 7.69
C PRO A 466 21.06 19.14 8.07
N PRO A 467 21.89 18.36 8.80
CA PRO A 467 23.29 18.70 9.01
C PRO A 467 24.06 18.67 7.68
N VAL A 468 25.31 19.16 7.69
CA VAL A 468 26.22 18.96 6.56
C VAL A 468 26.53 17.47 6.43
N LEU A 469 26.08 16.85 5.34
CA LEU A 469 26.24 15.41 5.12
C LEU A 469 27.72 15.08 4.84
N PRO A 470 28.28 14.02 5.47
CA PRO A 470 29.55 13.42 5.08
C PRO A 470 29.58 12.98 3.61
N ASP A 471 30.78 12.91 3.01
CA ASP A 471 30.99 12.25 1.72
C ASP A 471 31.00 10.73 1.93
N GLY A 472 29.90 10.08 1.55
CA GLY A 472 29.66 8.65 1.69
C GLY A 472 28.36 8.24 1.03
N ILE A 473 28.08 6.94 1.02
CA ILE A 473 26.79 6.36 0.63
C ILE A 473 26.10 5.76 1.88
N PRO A 474 24.77 5.62 1.89
CA PRO A 474 24.06 4.99 2.99
C PRO A 474 24.56 3.57 3.33
N ALA A 475 24.20 3.09 4.52
CA ALA A 475 24.53 1.76 5.01
C ALA A 475 23.93 0.66 4.11
N PHE A 476 22.74 0.94 3.59
CA PHE A 476 21.99 0.16 2.61
C PHE A 476 20.89 1.08 2.04
N PRO A 477 20.30 0.77 0.86
CA PRO A 477 19.17 1.51 0.32
C PRO A 477 17.99 1.55 1.32
N GLY A 478 17.62 2.76 1.75
CA GLY A 478 16.60 2.98 2.79
C GLY A 478 17.15 3.18 4.22
N ALA A 479 18.47 3.24 4.42
CA ALA A 479 19.08 3.65 5.69
C ALA A 479 19.01 5.17 5.87
N TRP A 480 18.48 5.64 6.99
CA TRP A 480 18.30 7.07 7.30
C TRP A 480 18.75 7.41 8.73
N GLY A 481 18.77 8.69 9.10
CA GLY A 481 19.21 9.13 10.43
C GLY A 481 20.73 9.12 10.66
N GLY A 482 21.18 9.44 11.87
CA GLY A 482 22.61 9.62 12.18
C GLY A 482 23.51 8.40 11.97
N GLY A 483 22.98 7.19 12.15
CA GLY A 483 23.70 5.94 11.86
C GLY A 483 23.73 5.55 10.37
N MET A 484 23.16 6.36 9.46
CA MET A 484 23.00 5.98 8.05
C MET A 484 24.31 5.79 7.28
N PHE A 485 25.45 6.24 7.81
CA PHE A 485 26.77 6.11 7.16
C PHE A 485 27.64 5.01 7.77
N ALA A 486 27.06 4.08 8.55
CA ALA A 486 27.74 2.84 8.93
C ALA A 486 27.99 1.99 7.67
N ALA A 487 29.25 1.63 7.41
CA ALA A 487 29.62 0.71 6.31
C ALA A 487 29.48 -0.77 6.71
N GLY A 488 29.38 -1.07 8.01
CA GLY A 488 29.32 -2.43 8.54
C GLY A 488 30.49 -3.27 8.02
N GLY A 489 30.17 -4.43 7.44
CA GLY A 489 31.13 -5.38 6.86
C GLY A 489 31.51 -5.18 5.40
N ARG A 490 31.13 -4.06 4.75
CA ARG A 490 31.33 -3.80 3.31
C ARG A 490 32.75 -4.09 2.82
N GLY A 491 32.88 -4.82 1.71
CA GLY A 491 34.17 -5.25 1.13
C GLY A 491 34.97 -6.22 2.01
N GLY A 492 34.35 -6.74 3.07
CA GLY A 492 34.92 -7.68 4.02
C GLY A 492 34.71 -9.14 3.63
N LYS A 493 34.98 -10.04 4.58
CA LYS A 493 34.70 -11.47 4.42
C LYS A 493 33.22 -11.76 4.62
N VAL A 494 32.66 -12.65 3.82
CA VAL A 494 31.35 -13.22 4.14
C VAL A 494 31.51 -14.46 5.01
N ILE A 495 30.63 -14.60 6.01
CA ILE A 495 30.66 -15.70 6.97
C ILE A 495 29.24 -16.28 7.06
N GLN A 496 29.10 -17.50 6.57
CA GLN A 496 27.85 -18.26 6.67
C GLN A 496 27.67 -18.87 8.07
N VAL A 497 26.52 -18.61 8.69
CA VAL A 497 26.03 -19.33 9.87
C VAL A 497 25.28 -20.56 9.40
N THR A 498 25.76 -21.74 9.78
CA THR A 498 25.31 -23.07 9.30
C THR A 498 24.81 -23.98 10.43
N THR A 499 24.81 -23.49 11.68
CA THR A 499 24.27 -24.23 12.84
C THR A 499 23.53 -23.30 13.81
N LEU A 500 22.55 -23.86 14.53
CA LEU A 500 21.81 -23.20 15.61
C LEU A 500 22.48 -23.35 16.99
N ALA A 501 23.61 -24.06 17.07
CA ALA A 501 24.43 -24.10 18.28
C ALA A 501 24.96 -22.70 18.61
N ASP A 502 25.10 -22.38 19.91
CA ASP A 502 25.66 -21.10 20.36
C ASP A 502 27.11 -20.92 19.90
N SER A 503 27.95 -21.92 20.12
CA SER A 503 29.40 -21.86 19.89
C SER A 503 29.92 -22.99 18.98
N GLY A 504 31.15 -22.81 18.49
CA GLY A 504 31.83 -23.75 17.58
C GLY A 504 31.75 -23.35 16.10
N PRO A 505 32.40 -24.12 15.20
CA PRO A 505 32.45 -23.83 13.77
C PRO A 505 31.05 -23.69 13.15
N GLY A 506 30.85 -22.64 12.36
CA GLY A 506 29.57 -22.33 11.71
C GLY A 506 28.52 -21.66 12.61
N SER A 507 28.81 -21.37 13.88
CA SER A 507 27.88 -20.66 14.75
C SER A 507 27.91 -19.14 14.56
N LEU A 508 26.82 -18.46 14.94
CA LEU A 508 26.76 -16.99 14.94
C LEU A 508 27.83 -16.38 15.86
N ARG A 509 28.13 -17.00 17.01
CA ARG A 509 29.20 -16.55 17.91
C ARG A 509 30.57 -16.60 17.22
N ALA A 510 30.89 -17.69 16.53
CA ALA A 510 32.14 -17.83 15.79
C ALA A 510 32.27 -16.85 14.60
N ALA A 511 31.16 -16.30 14.09
CA ALA A 511 31.17 -15.22 13.11
C ALA A 511 31.37 -13.84 13.75
N ILE A 512 30.72 -13.57 14.89
CA ILE A 512 30.82 -12.31 15.63
C ILE A 512 32.22 -12.10 16.24
N GLU A 513 32.81 -13.14 16.81
CA GLU A 513 34.12 -13.12 17.49
C GLU A 513 35.31 -12.92 16.53
N GLN A 514 35.11 -13.00 15.21
CA GLN A 514 36.18 -12.71 14.24
C GLN A 514 36.53 -11.21 14.18
N GLU A 515 37.78 -10.93 13.83
CA GLU A 515 38.30 -9.58 13.62
C GLU A 515 38.23 -9.17 12.14
N GLY A 516 38.07 -7.86 11.89
CA GLY A 516 38.05 -7.24 10.58
C GLY A 516 36.66 -7.17 9.93
N PRO A 517 36.54 -6.44 8.79
CA PRO A 517 35.28 -6.28 8.07
C PRO A 517 34.64 -7.61 7.70
N ARG A 518 33.38 -7.82 8.11
CA ARG A 518 32.65 -9.07 7.84
C ARG A 518 31.14 -8.94 7.70
N ILE A 519 30.56 -9.65 6.75
CA ILE A 519 29.11 -9.76 6.53
C ILE A 519 28.68 -11.17 6.96
N VAL A 520 27.75 -11.24 7.91
CA VAL A 520 27.24 -12.49 8.45
C VAL A 520 25.89 -12.81 7.82
N VAL A 521 25.82 -13.94 7.13
CA VAL A 521 24.62 -14.47 6.45
C VAL A 521 24.21 -15.80 7.07
N PHE A 522 22.96 -16.23 6.88
CA PHE A 522 22.40 -17.41 7.54
C PHE A 522 21.95 -18.46 6.52
N ARG A 523 22.50 -19.68 6.61
CA ARG A 523 22.08 -20.87 5.84
C ARG A 523 21.21 -21.83 6.67
N VAL A 524 20.75 -21.37 7.85
CA VAL A 524 19.82 -22.06 8.76
C VAL A 524 18.78 -21.09 9.30
N ALA A 525 17.63 -21.63 9.73
CA ALA A 525 16.60 -20.88 10.44
C ALA A 525 16.18 -21.61 11.72
N GLY A 526 15.77 -20.86 12.74
CA GLY A 526 15.52 -21.42 14.05
C GLY A 526 15.78 -20.46 15.21
N ILE A 527 15.73 -21.04 16.42
CA ILE A 527 16.12 -20.35 17.65
C ILE A 527 17.56 -20.75 17.98
N ILE A 528 18.45 -19.75 18.04
CA ILE A 528 19.78 -19.90 18.64
C ILE A 528 19.60 -19.66 20.15
N HIS A 529 19.66 -20.75 20.91
CA HIS A 529 19.65 -20.69 22.37
C HIS A 529 21.06 -20.37 22.85
N LEU A 530 21.26 -19.12 23.25
CA LEU A 530 22.57 -18.64 23.69
C LEU A 530 22.94 -19.26 25.05
N GLU A 531 24.21 -19.60 25.24
CA GLU A 531 24.74 -20.11 26.52
C GLU A 531 25.34 -18.99 27.40
N SER A 532 25.62 -17.84 26.79
CA SER A 532 26.14 -16.63 27.45
C SER A 532 25.81 -15.40 26.59
N ASN A 533 26.08 -14.19 27.08
CA ASN A 533 25.92 -12.97 26.28
C ASN A 533 26.70 -13.07 24.96
N LEU A 534 26.12 -12.52 23.89
CA LEU A 534 26.69 -12.48 22.57
C LEU A 534 27.22 -11.07 22.32
N ASP A 535 28.49 -10.87 22.65
CA ASP A 535 29.15 -9.56 22.67
C ASP A 535 29.85 -9.27 21.32
N ILE A 536 29.40 -8.23 20.62
CA ILE A 536 30.05 -7.69 19.42
C ILE A 536 31.12 -6.69 19.87
N ASP A 537 32.33 -7.20 20.12
CA ASP A 537 33.49 -6.40 20.54
C ASP A 537 34.34 -5.93 19.34
N SER A 538 34.41 -6.71 18.26
CA SER A 538 35.16 -6.40 17.03
C SER A 538 34.31 -5.56 16.04
N PRO A 539 34.79 -4.38 15.58
CA PRO A 539 34.04 -3.47 14.71
C PRO A 539 33.83 -4.02 13.30
N ASP A 540 33.18 -3.22 12.44
CA ASP A 540 33.08 -3.46 10.99
C ASP A 540 32.30 -4.75 10.67
N ILE A 541 31.04 -4.80 11.10
CA ILE A 541 30.18 -5.99 10.93
C ILE A 541 28.78 -5.66 10.45
N THR A 542 28.29 -6.44 9.49
CA THR A 542 26.89 -6.52 9.09
C THR A 542 26.33 -7.88 9.51
N ILE A 543 25.21 -7.92 10.22
CA ILE A 543 24.47 -9.16 10.50
C ILE A 543 23.13 -9.09 9.75
N ALA A 544 23.04 -9.83 8.65
CA ALA A 544 21.95 -9.76 7.68
C ALA A 544 20.90 -10.86 7.92
N GLY A 545 20.03 -10.67 8.91
CA GLY A 545 18.98 -11.63 9.26
C GLY A 545 18.00 -11.95 8.13
N GLN A 546 17.89 -11.08 7.12
CA GLN A 546 17.05 -11.31 5.93
C GLN A 546 17.57 -12.42 5.01
N SER A 547 18.84 -12.83 5.14
CA SER A 547 19.41 -13.96 4.39
C SER A 547 18.94 -15.32 4.91
N ALA A 548 18.36 -15.39 6.12
CA ALA A 548 17.94 -16.65 6.71
C ALA A 548 16.77 -17.28 5.93
N PRO A 549 16.76 -18.62 5.72
CA PRO A 549 15.68 -19.33 5.06
C PRO A 549 14.40 -19.42 5.92
N GLY A 550 13.31 -19.94 5.36
CA GLY A 550 12.10 -20.35 6.10
C GLY A 550 11.50 -19.28 7.00
N ASP A 551 11.42 -19.55 8.32
CA ASP A 551 10.90 -18.62 9.33
C ASP A 551 11.92 -17.56 9.82
N GLY A 552 13.20 -17.68 9.44
CA GLY A 552 14.28 -16.80 9.88
C GLY A 552 14.89 -17.15 11.25
N ILE A 553 15.66 -16.22 11.82
CA ILE A 553 16.48 -16.44 13.03
C ILE A 553 15.91 -15.69 14.25
N CYS A 554 15.96 -16.36 15.42
CA CYS A 554 15.67 -15.77 16.72
C CYS A 554 16.78 -16.10 17.74
N LEU A 555 17.23 -15.11 18.49
CA LEU A 555 18.17 -15.27 19.62
C LEU A 555 17.39 -15.35 20.93
N ALA A 556 17.74 -16.31 21.79
CA ALA A 556 17.07 -16.56 23.06
C ALA A 556 18.05 -16.80 24.23
N GLY A 557 17.58 -16.67 25.47
CA GLY A 557 18.35 -16.97 26.71
C GLY A 557 19.25 -15.82 27.19
N HIS A 558 20.05 -15.22 26.31
CA HIS A 558 21.01 -14.15 26.65
C HIS A 558 20.90 -12.92 25.74
N SER A 559 21.69 -11.90 26.07
CA SER A 559 21.70 -10.59 25.42
C SER A 559 22.56 -10.57 24.15
N LEU A 560 22.19 -9.74 23.18
CA LEU A 560 23.04 -9.33 22.06
C LEU A 560 23.59 -7.93 22.37
N ASN A 561 24.89 -7.81 22.58
CA ASN A 561 25.51 -6.55 22.99
C ASN A 561 26.37 -5.96 21.88
N ILE A 562 26.27 -4.64 21.68
CA ILE A 562 27.15 -3.90 20.79
C ILE A 562 28.15 -3.13 21.67
N ASN A 563 29.41 -3.53 21.69
CA ASN A 563 30.46 -2.92 22.52
C ASN A 563 31.51 -2.15 21.70
N THR A 564 31.21 -1.91 20.42
CA THR A 564 32.16 -1.45 19.39
C THR A 564 31.53 -0.37 18.49
N ARG A 565 32.08 -0.16 17.28
CA ARG A 565 31.54 0.77 16.26
C ARG A 565 31.39 0.13 14.88
N ASN A 566 30.70 0.84 13.99
CA ASN A 566 30.46 0.46 12.60
C ASN A 566 29.73 -0.90 12.49
N VAL A 567 28.48 -0.91 12.98
CA VAL A 567 27.67 -2.13 13.12
C VAL A 567 26.31 -1.95 12.44
N ILE A 568 25.96 -2.88 11.55
CA ILE A 568 24.66 -2.98 10.89
C ILE A 568 23.97 -4.25 11.39
N LEU A 569 22.79 -4.11 12.03
CA LEU A 569 21.92 -5.25 12.38
C LEU A 569 20.60 -5.14 11.62
N ARG A 570 20.25 -6.16 10.82
CA ARG A 570 18.99 -6.18 10.05
C ARG A 570 18.16 -7.44 10.26
N HIS A 571 16.83 -7.29 10.33
CA HIS A 571 15.87 -8.40 10.32
C HIS A 571 16.07 -9.51 11.37
N LEU A 572 16.77 -9.23 12.47
CA LEU A 572 16.98 -10.19 13.56
C LEU A 572 15.81 -10.17 14.56
N ARG A 573 15.61 -11.30 15.24
CA ARG A 573 14.71 -11.37 16.40
C ARG A 573 15.51 -11.62 17.66
N VAL A 574 15.33 -10.79 18.68
CA VAL A 574 16.00 -10.95 19.97
C VAL A 574 14.93 -11.07 21.04
N ARG A 575 14.74 -12.30 21.52
CA ARG A 575 13.73 -12.64 22.51
C ARG A 575 14.36 -13.44 23.63
N ARG A 576 15.09 -12.75 24.50
CA ARG A 576 15.83 -13.38 25.60
C ARG A 576 14.94 -14.18 26.55
N GLY A 577 13.74 -13.69 26.83
CA GLY A 577 12.83 -14.32 27.79
C GLY A 577 13.30 -14.13 29.23
N ARG A 578 12.92 -15.06 30.10
CA ARG A 578 13.17 -14.94 31.55
C ARG A 578 14.37 -15.81 31.96
N PRO A 579 15.51 -15.21 32.34
CA PRO A 579 16.73 -15.95 32.69
C PRO A 579 16.58 -16.64 34.06
N GLU A 580 17.38 -17.68 34.27
CA GLU A 580 17.56 -18.27 35.60
C GLU A 580 18.26 -17.28 36.54
N GLY A 581 17.93 -17.34 37.84
CA GLY A 581 18.56 -16.51 38.87
C GLY A 581 17.94 -15.13 39.14
N GLY A 582 17.29 -14.44 38.19
CA GLY A 582 16.57 -13.21 38.52
C GLY A 582 16.30 -12.19 37.42
N GLN A 583 16.52 -10.91 37.75
CA GLN A 583 16.55 -9.82 36.75
C GLN A 583 17.77 -10.04 35.86
N GLY A 584 17.62 -9.70 34.59
CA GLY A 584 18.68 -9.84 33.61
C GLY A 584 19.08 -8.50 33.01
N ASP A 585 20.05 -8.57 32.10
CA ASP A 585 20.52 -7.46 31.28
C ASP A 585 19.54 -7.10 30.14
N ASP A 586 19.89 -6.11 29.32
CA ASP A 586 19.13 -5.68 28.14
C ASP A 586 18.99 -6.79 27.08
N ASN A 587 18.01 -6.70 26.19
CA ASN A 587 17.84 -7.65 25.07
C ASN A 587 18.87 -7.36 23.96
N ILE A 588 18.77 -6.19 23.31
CA ILE A 588 19.83 -5.57 22.51
C ILE A 588 20.43 -4.45 23.35
N GLY A 589 21.70 -4.58 23.73
CA GLY A 589 22.36 -3.68 24.68
C GLY A 589 23.81 -3.42 24.35
N GLY A 590 24.64 -3.34 25.39
CA GLY A 590 26.08 -3.10 25.29
C GLY A 590 26.48 -1.64 25.57
N ASN A 591 27.65 -1.26 25.05
CA ASN A 591 28.23 0.06 25.23
C ASN A 591 28.91 0.52 23.92
N PRO A 592 28.14 0.81 22.84
CA PRO A 592 28.69 1.13 21.53
C PRO A 592 29.48 2.44 21.54
N GLU A 593 30.56 2.50 20.78
CA GLU A 593 31.28 3.75 20.48
C GLU A 593 30.43 4.64 19.55
N GLY A 594 29.95 4.09 18.43
CA GLY A 594 29.13 4.82 17.48
C GLY A 594 29.05 4.21 16.08
N GLN A 595 28.43 4.91 15.14
CA GLN A 595 28.14 4.42 13.77
C GLN A 595 27.41 3.08 13.81
N VAL A 596 26.18 3.08 14.33
CA VAL A 596 25.36 1.87 14.48
C VAL A 596 23.99 2.10 13.86
N ILE A 597 23.54 1.15 13.05
CA ILE A 597 22.16 1.09 12.57
C ILE A 597 21.52 -0.25 12.94
N VAL A 598 20.38 -0.18 13.61
CA VAL A 598 19.50 -1.32 13.89
C VAL A 598 18.22 -1.11 13.09
N ASP A 599 18.00 -1.97 12.10
CA ASP A 599 16.89 -1.86 11.14
C ASP A 599 16.04 -3.13 11.12
N HIS A 600 14.72 -2.98 11.08
CA HIS A 600 13.79 -4.11 10.98
C HIS A 600 14.00 -5.23 12.01
N CYS A 601 14.54 -4.94 13.20
CA CYS A 601 14.70 -5.95 14.25
C CYS A 601 13.44 -6.05 15.13
N SER A 602 13.08 -7.27 15.54
CA SER A 602 11.97 -7.52 16.47
C SER A 602 12.48 -7.96 17.83
N VAL A 603 12.25 -7.14 18.83
CA VAL A 603 12.85 -7.29 20.16
C VAL A 603 11.77 -7.34 21.22
N SER A 604 11.71 -8.45 21.96
CA SER A 604 10.65 -8.70 22.92
C SER A 604 11.08 -9.51 24.12
N TRP A 605 10.29 -9.45 25.19
CA TRP A 605 10.50 -10.26 26.40
C TRP A 605 11.84 -10.01 27.11
N GLY A 606 12.35 -8.77 27.03
CA GLY A 606 13.47 -8.30 27.86
C GLY A 606 13.08 -8.19 29.33
N MET A 607 14.06 -8.23 30.23
CA MET A 607 13.87 -8.17 31.70
C MET A 607 14.42 -6.90 32.36
N ASP A 608 15.10 -6.05 31.58
CA ASP A 608 15.44 -4.66 31.90
C ASP A 608 14.85 -3.79 30.76
N GLU A 609 15.64 -3.41 29.75
CA GLU A 609 15.13 -2.89 28.47
C GLU A 609 15.10 -3.92 27.33
N ASN A 610 14.19 -3.68 26.38
CA ASN A 610 14.24 -4.36 25.09
C ASN A 610 15.43 -3.87 24.23
N ILE A 611 15.61 -2.57 24.02
CA ILE A 611 16.74 -2.04 23.23
C ILE A 611 17.38 -0.87 23.98
N SER A 612 18.68 -0.92 24.28
CA SER A 612 19.37 0.12 25.04
C SER A 612 20.74 0.47 24.45
N LEU A 613 20.75 1.47 23.57
CA LEU A 613 21.94 2.00 22.89
C LEU A 613 22.02 3.51 23.14
N TYR A 614 22.95 3.93 24.00
CA TYR A 614 23.08 5.35 24.38
C TYR A 614 24.46 5.81 24.89
N ARG A 615 25.39 4.89 25.17
CA ARG A 615 26.64 5.19 25.86
C ARG A 615 27.81 4.33 25.39
N TYR A 616 29.00 4.90 25.51
CA TYR A 616 30.28 4.19 25.53
C TYR A 616 30.91 4.24 26.92
N MET A 617 31.60 3.17 27.35
CA MET A 617 32.24 3.09 28.67
C MET A 617 33.77 3.07 28.54
N LYS A 618 34.35 4.21 28.13
CA LYS A 618 35.77 4.38 27.87
C LYS A 618 36.63 4.01 29.09
N ARG A 619 37.54 3.05 28.93
CA ARG A 619 38.53 2.70 29.96
C ARG A 619 39.68 3.71 29.97
N MET A 620 40.04 4.18 31.16
CA MET A 620 41.12 5.14 31.39
C MET A 620 42.43 4.43 31.76
N PRO A 621 43.61 5.08 31.65
CA PRO A 621 44.90 4.46 31.96
C PRO A 621 45.06 3.97 33.41
N ASP A 622 44.33 4.56 34.36
CA ASP A 622 44.29 4.16 35.77
C ASP A 622 43.36 2.96 36.05
N GLY A 623 42.71 2.42 35.01
CA GLY A 623 41.75 1.32 35.10
C GLY A 623 40.32 1.74 35.41
N SER A 624 40.06 3.02 35.69
CA SER A 624 38.70 3.55 35.83
C SER A 624 37.95 3.56 34.48
N ARG A 625 36.63 3.82 34.51
CA ARG A 625 35.82 3.98 33.29
C ARG A 625 35.06 5.31 33.33
N VAL A 626 35.04 6.00 32.20
CA VAL A 626 34.26 7.22 31.97
C VAL A 626 33.08 6.88 31.06
N LYS A 627 31.87 7.29 31.44
CA LYS A 627 30.68 7.17 30.58
C LYS A 627 30.69 8.35 29.59
N LEU A 628 30.68 8.03 28.29
CA LEU A 628 30.54 8.98 27.18
C LEU A 628 29.24 8.67 26.42
N PRO A 629 28.66 9.64 25.69
CA PRO A 629 27.58 9.33 24.74
C PRO A 629 28.10 8.38 23.65
N ALA A 630 27.20 7.53 23.13
CA ALA A 630 27.42 6.92 21.81
C ALA A 630 27.21 7.98 20.72
N GLU A 631 27.80 7.83 19.54
CA GLU A 631 27.71 8.81 18.44
C GLU A 631 27.15 8.17 17.16
N ASN A 632 26.35 8.89 16.37
CA ASN A 632 25.82 8.41 15.08
C ASN A 632 25.03 7.08 15.20
N ILE A 633 23.87 7.14 15.84
CA ILE A 633 23.01 5.96 16.10
C ILE A 633 21.70 6.09 15.36
N THR A 634 21.33 5.09 14.55
CA THR A 634 19.97 4.93 14.01
C THR A 634 19.32 3.68 14.61
N ILE A 635 18.08 3.82 15.08
CA ILE A 635 17.15 2.68 15.20
C ILE A 635 15.94 2.99 14.35
N GLN A 636 15.71 2.17 13.31
CA GLN A 636 14.63 2.37 12.36
C GLN A 636 13.81 1.09 12.12
N TRP A 637 12.51 1.24 11.85
CA TRP A 637 11.61 0.14 11.51
C TRP A 637 11.64 -1.04 12.50
N CYS A 638 12.06 -0.86 13.75
CA CYS A 638 12.15 -1.94 14.73
C CYS A 638 10.85 -2.10 15.55
N ILE A 639 10.62 -3.30 16.07
CA ILE A 639 9.61 -3.54 17.12
C ILE A 639 10.34 -3.68 18.46
N SER A 640 9.94 -2.88 19.46
CA SER A 640 10.24 -3.09 20.88
C SER A 640 8.93 -3.37 21.63
N SER A 641 8.69 -4.62 21.99
CA SER A 641 7.39 -5.01 22.57
C SER A 641 7.47 -5.99 23.73
N GLU A 642 6.44 -6.00 24.59
CA GLU A 642 6.27 -6.98 25.66
C GLU A 642 7.51 -7.21 26.53
N ALA A 643 8.18 -6.14 26.97
CA ALA A 643 9.15 -6.26 28.06
C ALA A 643 8.46 -6.91 29.28
N LEU A 644 9.12 -7.86 29.94
CA LEU A 644 8.54 -8.70 30.98
C LEU A 644 8.46 -7.94 32.31
N ASN A 645 7.31 -8.01 32.98
CA ASN A 645 7.02 -7.24 34.18
C ASN A 645 7.10 -7.98 35.55
N PRO A 646 7.76 -9.15 35.74
CA PRO A 646 7.69 -9.89 37.01
C PRO A 646 8.29 -9.15 38.22
N ARG A 647 8.99 -8.03 37.99
CA ARG A 647 9.58 -7.15 39.00
C ARG A 647 9.16 -5.67 38.88
N ASN A 648 8.11 -5.36 38.11
CA ASN A 648 7.71 -3.98 37.76
C ASN A 648 8.77 -3.17 36.98
N HIS A 649 9.55 -3.83 36.12
CA HIS A 649 10.64 -3.22 35.33
C HIS A 649 10.56 -3.66 33.85
N ALA A 650 9.41 -3.44 33.21
CA ALA A 650 9.16 -3.80 31.82
C ALA A 650 9.33 -2.57 30.91
N PHE A 651 10.52 -2.36 30.35
CA PHE A 651 10.86 -1.13 29.63
C PHE A 651 11.21 -1.31 28.15
N GLY A 652 10.78 -0.35 27.31
CA GLY A 652 10.93 -0.42 25.86
C GLY A 652 12.35 -0.11 25.37
N GLY A 653 13.04 0.83 26.00
CA GLY A 653 14.42 1.15 25.66
C GLY A 653 14.99 2.38 26.35
N THR A 654 16.31 2.41 26.59
CA THR A 654 17.07 3.61 26.94
C THR A 654 17.94 3.97 25.74
N TRP A 655 17.47 4.94 24.95
CA TRP A 655 18.08 5.33 23.67
C TRP A 655 18.78 6.68 23.84
N GLY A 656 19.78 6.98 23.02
CA GLY A 656 20.39 8.31 22.97
C GLY A 656 21.83 8.30 22.51
N GLY A 657 22.60 9.26 23.02
CA GLY A 657 23.89 9.63 22.45
C GLY A 657 23.84 11.00 21.76
N ARG A 658 24.81 11.26 20.89
CA ARG A 658 24.85 12.39 19.95
C ARG A 658 24.58 11.92 18.54
N ASP A 659 24.05 12.80 17.70
CA ASP A 659 23.64 12.48 16.33
C ASP A 659 22.77 11.20 16.29
N ALA A 660 21.77 11.16 17.19
CA ALA A 660 20.95 9.97 17.41
C ALA A 660 19.57 10.14 16.77
N THR A 661 19.16 9.21 15.92
CA THR A 661 17.90 9.26 15.18
C THR A 661 17.08 7.97 15.34
N PHE A 662 15.80 8.14 15.62
CA PHE A 662 14.92 7.06 16.02
C PHE A 662 13.58 7.23 15.30
N HIS A 663 13.35 6.44 14.24
CA HIS A 663 12.15 6.63 13.42
C HIS A 663 11.44 5.38 12.93
N HIS A 664 10.12 5.51 12.70
CA HIS A 664 9.30 4.42 12.16
C HIS A 664 9.34 3.13 13.00
N ASN A 665 9.65 3.23 14.30
CA ASN A 665 9.65 2.10 15.22
C ASN A 665 8.28 1.90 15.87
N LEU A 666 8.03 0.68 16.33
CA LEU A 666 6.85 0.33 17.13
C LEU A 666 7.25 -0.03 18.56
N PHE A 667 6.79 0.77 19.52
CA PHE A 667 6.75 0.40 20.93
C PHE A 667 5.37 -0.14 21.29
N ALA A 668 5.27 -1.36 21.81
CA ALA A 668 3.98 -1.96 22.15
C ALA A 668 4.01 -2.73 23.48
N CYS A 669 3.08 -2.43 24.39
CA CYS A 669 2.89 -3.17 25.64
C CYS A 669 4.11 -3.18 26.60
N ASN A 670 4.97 -2.16 26.55
CA ASN A 670 6.01 -1.94 27.57
C ASN A 670 5.48 -0.98 28.64
N THR A 671 5.75 -1.22 29.92
CA THR A 671 5.18 -0.39 31.00
C THR A 671 5.70 1.05 31.03
N GLY A 672 6.89 1.28 30.47
CA GLY A 672 7.58 2.58 30.44
C GLY A 672 8.77 2.61 29.50
N ARG A 673 9.45 3.77 29.45
CA ARG A 673 10.66 4.06 28.66
C ARG A 673 10.45 3.67 27.19
N ASN A 674 9.67 4.48 26.48
CA ASN A 674 9.35 4.27 25.07
C ASN A 674 9.77 5.48 24.20
N PRO A 675 11.08 5.81 24.09
CA PRO A 675 12.23 5.36 24.90
C PRO A 675 12.49 6.30 26.11
N SER A 676 13.43 5.96 26.98
CA SER A 676 14.07 6.94 27.90
C SER A 676 15.31 7.53 27.23
N ILE A 677 15.55 8.82 27.36
CA ILE A 677 16.75 9.49 26.81
C ILE A 677 17.94 9.30 27.75
N GLY A 678 18.95 8.59 27.25
CA GLY A 678 20.27 8.42 27.86
C GLY A 678 21.30 9.41 27.32
N MET A 679 22.06 10.04 28.24
CA MET A 679 22.99 11.15 27.95
C MET A 679 22.27 12.37 27.34
N GLY A 680 23.04 13.30 26.75
CA GLY A 680 22.57 14.47 26.03
C GLY A 680 23.36 14.70 24.74
N GLY A 681 22.99 15.74 24.00
CA GLY A 681 23.24 15.87 22.57
C GLY A 681 21.94 15.85 21.75
N GLU A 682 22.10 15.74 20.44
CA GLU A 682 21.05 15.73 19.42
C GLU A 682 20.27 14.41 19.44
N PHE A 683 18.97 14.51 19.73
CA PHE A 683 18.06 13.37 19.86
C PHE A 683 16.83 13.57 18.99
N ASP A 684 16.69 12.78 17.93
CA ASP A 684 15.68 12.99 16.91
C ASP A 684 14.69 11.82 16.83
N TYR A 685 13.47 12.03 17.29
CA TYR A 685 12.45 11.01 17.50
C TYR A 685 11.22 11.28 16.62
N ARG A 686 11.14 10.62 15.46
CA ARG A 686 10.12 10.93 14.44
C ARG A 686 9.32 9.72 13.98
N ASN A 687 8.03 9.91 13.68
CA ASN A 687 7.23 8.88 12.98
C ASN A 687 7.17 7.50 13.68
N ASN A 688 7.37 7.42 14.99
CA ASN A 688 7.23 6.18 15.75
C ASN A 688 5.78 5.95 16.20
N VAL A 689 5.41 4.70 16.44
CA VAL A 689 4.12 4.30 17.03
C VAL A 689 4.34 3.79 18.45
N ILE A 690 3.54 4.28 19.39
CA ILE A 690 3.62 3.92 20.81
C ILE A 690 2.25 3.44 21.27
N PHE A 691 2.14 2.19 21.72
CA PHE A 691 0.89 1.55 22.09
C PHE A 691 0.93 0.94 23.50
N ASN A 692 -0.16 1.11 24.24
CA ASN A 692 -0.44 0.38 25.48
C ASN A 692 0.67 0.47 26.55
N TRP A 693 1.30 1.64 26.69
CA TRP A 693 2.19 1.92 27.81
C TRP A 693 1.42 1.93 29.13
N ARG A 694 2.08 1.72 30.28
CA ARG A 694 1.40 1.71 31.59
C ARG A 694 1.49 3.05 32.32
N HIS A 695 2.69 3.44 32.73
CA HIS A 695 2.92 4.53 33.70
C HIS A 695 3.93 5.59 33.23
N ARG A 696 4.50 5.42 32.03
CA ARG A 696 5.56 6.24 31.46
C ARG A 696 5.52 6.08 29.93
N THR A 697 5.62 7.15 29.15
CA THR A 697 5.83 7.11 27.70
C THR A 697 7.32 7.27 27.41
N MET A 698 7.70 8.34 26.72
CA MET A 698 9.07 8.82 26.62
C MET A 698 9.42 9.65 27.86
N ASP A 699 10.66 9.57 28.34
CA ASP A 699 11.17 10.49 29.36
C ASP A 699 12.70 10.66 29.37
N GLY A 700 13.20 11.53 30.25
CA GLY A 700 14.63 11.83 30.37
C GLY A 700 15.00 13.20 29.84
N GLY A 701 16.18 13.29 29.24
CA GLY A 701 16.86 14.53 28.89
C GLY A 701 17.69 15.07 30.06
N ASP A 702 18.77 15.76 29.74
CA ASP A 702 19.54 16.59 30.66
C ASP A 702 19.70 17.99 30.06
N GLU A 703 20.32 18.92 30.78
CA GLU A 703 20.50 20.31 30.34
C GLU A 703 21.27 20.49 29.01
N THR A 704 21.88 19.44 28.46
CA THR A 704 22.60 19.44 27.17
C THR A 704 21.85 18.75 26.03
N SER A 705 20.68 18.17 26.29
CA SER A 705 19.90 17.47 25.28
C SER A 705 19.18 18.45 24.34
N LEU A 706 19.27 18.20 23.03
CA LEU A 706 18.62 18.95 21.95
C LEU A 706 17.66 18.02 21.22
N ILE A 707 16.37 18.08 21.57
CA ILE A 707 15.44 16.98 21.35
C ILE A 707 14.34 17.40 20.35
N ASN A 708 14.20 16.66 19.26
CA ASN A 708 13.10 16.75 18.30
C ASN A 708 12.13 15.58 18.56
N VAL A 709 10.84 15.87 18.77
CA VAL A 709 9.75 14.87 18.90
C VAL A 709 8.67 15.20 17.88
N ILE A 710 8.68 14.52 16.73
CA ILE A 710 7.95 14.96 15.53
C ILE A 710 7.06 13.85 14.94
N ASN A 711 5.77 14.11 14.74
CA ASN A 711 4.84 13.24 14.00
C ASN A 711 4.80 11.77 14.49
N ASN A 712 4.93 11.53 15.80
CA ASN A 712 4.75 10.21 16.40
C ASN A 712 3.27 9.96 16.76
N TYR A 713 2.84 8.70 16.71
CA TYR A 713 1.46 8.28 17.00
C TYR A 713 1.36 7.54 18.33
N TYR A 714 0.63 8.08 19.29
CA TYR A 714 0.46 7.54 20.63
C TYR A 714 -0.96 6.99 20.80
N LYS A 715 -1.09 5.68 20.99
CA LYS A 715 -2.37 4.97 21.18
C LYS A 715 -2.50 4.40 22.61
N PRO A 716 -3.26 5.07 23.51
CA PRO A 716 -3.47 4.58 24.86
C PRO A 716 -4.21 3.24 24.86
N GLY A 717 -3.68 2.23 25.55
CA GLY A 717 -4.25 0.89 25.59
C GLY A 717 -4.90 0.54 26.94
N PRO A 718 -5.33 -0.71 27.15
CA PRO A 718 -5.93 -1.17 28.40
C PRO A 718 -5.01 -1.07 29.63
N ALA A 719 -3.69 -1.17 29.47
CA ALA A 719 -2.72 -0.99 30.54
C ALA A 719 -2.47 0.48 30.91
N THR A 720 -2.88 1.43 30.08
CA THR A 720 -2.51 2.84 30.26
C THR A 720 -3.25 3.49 31.42
N ASN A 721 -2.48 3.86 32.45
CA ASN A 721 -2.96 4.57 33.63
C ASN A 721 -3.67 5.86 33.20
N ALA A 722 -4.78 6.20 33.86
CA ALA A 722 -5.61 7.37 33.50
C ALA A 722 -4.80 8.69 33.42
N ASN A 723 -3.86 8.90 34.35
CA ASN A 723 -2.99 10.08 34.39
C ASN A 723 -1.89 10.12 33.30
N MET A 724 -1.75 9.06 32.49
CA MET A 724 -0.71 8.90 31.47
C MET A 724 -1.26 8.75 30.05
N ARG A 725 -2.59 8.67 29.86
CA ARG A 725 -3.22 8.53 28.54
C ARG A 725 -2.95 9.71 27.61
N SER A 726 -2.88 10.92 28.16
CA SER A 726 -2.73 12.18 27.45
C SER A 726 -1.28 12.71 27.46
N THR A 727 -0.27 11.83 27.46
CA THR A 727 1.14 12.23 27.68
C THR A 727 2.03 11.80 26.52
N ILE A 728 2.71 12.77 25.90
CA ILE A 728 3.73 12.56 24.87
C ILE A 728 5.04 12.16 25.54
N ALA A 729 5.60 13.05 26.37
CA ALA A 729 6.86 12.81 27.09
C ALA A 729 6.88 13.47 28.48
N ARG A 730 7.80 12.99 29.33
CA ARG A 730 8.10 13.58 30.65
C ARG A 730 9.55 14.07 30.69
N ILE A 731 9.72 15.37 30.82
CA ILE A 731 11.02 16.04 30.78
C ILE A 731 11.66 15.94 32.17
N GLU A 732 12.87 15.38 32.27
CA GLU A 732 13.66 15.38 33.51
C GLU A 732 14.50 16.66 33.62
N GLN A 733 14.79 17.07 34.86
CA GLN A 733 15.70 18.18 35.17
C GLN A 733 16.99 17.57 35.73
N ARG A 734 18.06 17.53 34.93
CA ARG A 734 19.32 16.83 35.28
C ARG A 734 20.53 17.66 34.89
N ASN A 735 21.54 17.68 35.76
CA ASN A 735 22.86 18.24 35.45
C ASN A 735 23.58 17.33 34.44
N MET A 736 24.35 17.94 33.54
CA MET A 736 25.14 17.36 32.44
C MET A 736 26.01 16.12 32.76
N TYR A 737 26.31 15.83 34.05
CA TYR A 737 27.37 14.90 34.45
C TYR A 737 26.98 13.87 35.53
N SER A 738 25.69 13.53 35.65
CA SER A 738 25.27 12.40 36.50
C SER A 738 25.20 11.12 35.64
N PRO A 739 26.23 10.25 35.61
CA PRO A 739 26.92 9.78 36.82
C PRO A 739 28.46 9.67 36.70
N GLY A 740 29.21 10.59 37.32
CA GLY A 740 30.64 10.37 37.51
C GLY A 740 31.44 11.51 38.15
N ARG A 741 31.48 11.57 39.49
CA ARG A 741 32.41 12.26 40.43
C ARG A 741 32.92 13.71 40.20
N GLN A 742 32.87 14.27 39.00
CA GLN A 742 33.55 15.52 38.63
C GLN A 742 33.00 16.77 39.34
N TRP A 743 31.85 16.61 40.02
CA TRP A 743 31.14 17.61 40.80
C TRP A 743 30.79 17.11 42.22
N GLU A 744 31.56 16.17 42.78
CA GLU A 744 31.53 15.91 44.23
C GLU A 744 31.80 17.23 45.00
N VAL A 745 31.19 17.36 46.18
CA VAL A 745 31.29 18.57 47.02
C VAL A 745 32.76 18.87 47.33
N GLY A 746 33.29 19.93 46.72
CA GLY A 746 34.72 20.27 46.74
C GLY A 746 35.38 20.45 45.36
N GLY A 747 34.64 20.24 44.25
CA GLY A 747 35.11 20.49 42.89
C GLY A 747 35.39 21.97 42.54
N TRP A 748 36.05 22.19 41.40
CA TRP A 748 36.60 23.51 40.97
C TRP A 748 35.57 24.58 40.58
N TYR A 749 34.30 24.22 40.39
CA TYR A 749 33.22 25.17 40.07
C TYR A 749 31.98 24.84 40.92
N PRO A 750 31.14 25.84 41.26
CA PRO A 750 29.93 25.62 42.05
C PRO A 750 28.91 24.72 41.34
N GLN A 751 28.21 23.90 42.12
CA GLN A 751 27.14 23.04 41.62
C GLN A 751 25.97 23.89 41.09
N ALA A 752 25.71 23.80 39.78
CA ALA A 752 24.54 24.40 39.17
C ALA A 752 23.25 23.67 39.59
N ALA A 753 22.14 24.41 39.62
CA ALA A 753 20.81 23.84 39.80
C ALA A 753 20.42 23.00 38.57
N PRO A 754 19.72 21.86 38.75
CA PRO A 754 19.21 21.05 37.64
C PRO A 754 18.33 21.84 36.67
N ARG A 755 18.49 21.57 35.38
CA ARG A 755 17.72 22.19 34.31
C ARG A 755 17.28 21.12 33.30
N PRO A 756 16.15 21.34 32.60
CA PRO A 756 15.77 20.49 31.48
C PRO A 756 16.63 20.79 30.24
N GLY A 757 16.72 19.80 29.35
CA GLY A 757 17.17 20.00 27.98
C GLY A 757 16.21 20.85 27.16
N LYS A 758 16.53 21.06 25.88
CA LYS A 758 15.69 21.82 24.94
C LYS A 758 14.92 20.88 24.03
N TRP A 759 13.62 21.17 23.86
CA TRP A 759 12.67 20.29 23.19
C TRP A 759 11.88 21.05 22.13
N TYR A 760 11.84 20.51 20.92
CA TYR A 760 10.88 20.84 19.86
C TYR A 760 9.88 19.69 19.76
N VAL A 761 8.58 19.99 19.93
CA VAL A 761 7.51 18.98 20.02
C VAL A 761 6.38 19.38 19.09
N ALA A 762 6.06 18.52 18.14
CA ALA A 762 5.56 18.94 16.84
C ALA A 762 4.75 17.84 16.12
N GLY A 763 3.51 18.14 15.70
CA GLY A 763 2.69 17.28 14.84
C GLY A 763 2.39 15.84 15.33
N ASN A 764 2.69 15.54 16.60
CA ASN A 764 2.38 14.25 17.22
C ASN A 764 0.88 14.14 17.50
N VAL A 765 0.38 12.90 17.45
CA VAL A 765 -1.05 12.59 17.66
C VAL A 765 -1.20 11.64 18.84
N VAL A 766 -2.14 11.94 19.73
CA VAL A 766 -2.53 11.05 20.84
C VAL A 766 -3.99 10.66 20.65
N GLU A 767 -4.24 9.36 20.41
CA GLU A 767 -5.57 8.84 20.08
C GLU A 767 -6.56 9.15 21.23
N GLY A 768 -7.63 9.87 20.89
CA GLY A 768 -8.65 10.34 21.84
C GLY A 768 -8.40 11.72 22.47
N TYR A 769 -7.32 12.42 22.14
CA TYR A 769 -6.95 13.73 22.73
C TYR A 769 -6.66 14.80 21.63
N PRO A 770 -7.69 15.26 20.89
CA PRO A 770 -7.51 16.21 19.78
C PRO A 770 -6.92 17.56 20.22
N GLU A 771 -7.10 17.96 21.47
CA GLU A 771 -6.51 19.18 22.04
C GLU A 771 -4.99 19.12 22.16
N ILE A 772 -4.40 17.92 22.21
CA ILE A 772 -2.96 17.67 22.17
C ILE A 772 -2.46 17.62 20.72
N ALA A 773 -3.24 17.05 19.78
CA ALA A 773 -2.91 17.13 18.37
C ALA A 773 -2.85 18.60 17.88
N ALA A 774 -3.74 19.45 18.39
CA ALA A 774 -3.74 20.90 18.13
C ALA A 774 -2.63 21.68 18.87
N ASP A 775 -2.16 21.19 20.02
CA ASP A 775 -1.06 21.80 20.79
C ASP A 775 -0.32 20.72 21.60
N ASN A 776 0.75 20.18 21.01
CA ASN A 776 1.53 19.09 21.58
C ASN A 776 2.10 19.42 22.97
N TRP A 777 2.28 20.69 23.32
CA TRP A 777 2.80 21.08 24.63
C TRP A 777 1.87 20.73 25.79
N LYS A 778 0.57 20.57 25.54
CA LYS A 778 -0.38 20.03 26.54
C LYS A 778 -0.13 18.55 26.87
N GLY A 779 0.55 17.82 25.97
CA GLY A 779 0.99 16.45 26.19
C GLY A 779 2.32 16.34 26.95
N MET A 780 3.03 17.45 27.18
CA MET A 780 4.33 17.47 27.86
C MET A 780 4.17 17.64 29.37
N LYS A 781 5.03 16.97 30.14
CA LYS A 781 5.06 17.07 31.61
C LYS A 781 6.49 17.24 32.10
N LEU A 782 6.67 17.91 33.22
CA LEU A 782 7.93 17.85 33.98
C LEU A 782 7.89 16.63 34.91
N LEU A 783 9.03 15.95 35.05
CA LEU A 783 9.33 15.16 36.23
C LEU A 783 9.80 16.12 37.35
N ASP A 784 9.48 15.79 38.60
CA ASP A 784 9.65 16.57 39.84
C ASP A 784 10.76 17.64 39.83
N GLY A 785 10.39 18.90 40.09
CA GLY A 785 11.29 20.07 40.15
C GLY A 785 10.52 21.39 40.32
N ASP A 786 11.24 22.52 40.41
CA ASP A 786 10.67 23.87 40.52
C ASP A 786 10.63 24.65 39.19
N GLY A 787 11.29 24.14 38.14
CA GLY A 787 11.25 24.72 36.79
C GLY A 787 9.89 24.67 36.08
N THR A 788 9.79 25.34 34.92
CA THR A 788 8.58 25.38 34.07
C THR A 788 8.80 24.72 32.71
N LEU A 789 7.71 24.32 32.02
CA LEU A 789 7.80 23.77 30.66
C LEU A 789 8.43 24.77 29.66
N ASP A 790 8.25 26.07 29.89
CA ASP A 790 8.86 27.14 29.07
C ASP A 790 10.40 27.13 29.14
N MET A 791 11.00 26.59 30.21
CA MET A 791 12.45 26.42 30.28
C MET A 791 12.97 25.38 29.28
N ALA A 792 12.14 24.41 28.90
CA ALA A 792 12.48 23.35 27.95
C ALA A 792 12.07 23.69 26.52
N ARG A 793 10.99 24.46 26.32
CA ARG A 793 10.40 24.74 25.01
C ARG A 793 11.31 25.53 24.07
N VAL A 794 11.40 25.04 22.83
CA VAL A 794 11.80 25.84 21.66
C VAL A 794 10.69 25.79 20.60
N ASN A 795 10.69 26.76 19.67
CA ASN A 795 9.65 26.91 18.64
C ASN A 795 10.13 26.55 17.22
N SER A 796 11.41 26.20 17.06
CA SER A 796 12.00 25.70 15.82
C SER A 796 12.67 24.34 16.10
N PRO A 797 12.70 23.41 15.12
CA PRO A 797 13.45 22.17 15.28
C PRO A 797 14.95 22.44 15.42
N PHE A 798 15.65 21.53 16.09
CA PHE A 798 17.11 21.43 16.02
C PHE A 798 17.53 20.89 14.65
N GLU A 799 18.83 20.91 14.35
CA GLU A 799 19.36 20.12 13.24
C GLU A 799 19.00 18.64 13.45
N GLY A 800 18.72 17.94 12.36
CA GLY A 800 18.25 16.57 12.41
C GLY A 800 18.47 15.89 11.08
N TRP A 801 18.97 14.66 11.14
CA TRP A 801 19.36 13.90 9.97
C TRP A 801 18.20 13.69 8.98
N PRO A 802 18.48 13.51 7.68
CA PRO A 802 17.46 13.19 6.70
C PRO A 802 16.69 11.93 7.09
N VAL A 803 15.36 12.03 7.04
CA VAL A 803 14.39 10.94 7.25
C VAL A 803 13.24 11.20 6.30
N ARG A 804 12.64 10.15 5.74
CA ARG A 804 11.40 10.26 4.95
C ARG A 804 10.23 10.65 5.86
N GLN A 805 10.04 11.96 6.05
CA GLN A 805 9.02 12.51 6.94
C GLN A 805 7.60 12.11 6.50
N GLN A 806 6.79 11.66 7.45
CA GLN A 806 5.36 11.35 7.27
C GLN A 806 4.51 12.13 8.28
N THR A 807 3.20 12.21 8.12
CA THR A 807 2.28 12.56 9.24
C THR A 807 2.24 11.43 10.28
N ALA A 808 1.68 11.67 11.47
CA ALA A 808 1.59 10.64 12.50
C ALA A 808 0.67 9.47 12.08
N GLU A 809 -0.41 9.75 11.34
CA GLU A 809 -1.36 8.78 10.81
C GLU A 809 -0.80 7.97 9.63
N GLU A 810 0.03 8.57 8.79
CA GLU A 810 0.81 7.83 7.77
C GLU A 810 1.87 6.96 8.41
N ALA A 811 2.55 7.46 9.45
CA ALA A 811 3.51 6.69 10.23
C ALA A 811 2.83 5.48 10.88
N PHE A 812 1.65 5.67 11.49
CA PHE A 812 0.86 4.58 12.05
C PHE A 812 0.60 3.47 11.03
N ARG A 813 0.15 3.82 9.81
CA ARG A 813 -0.10 2.84 8.75
C ARG A 813 1.19 2.16 8.27
N SER A 814 2.25 2.93 8.02
CA SER A 814 3.53 2.42 7.51
C SER A 814 4.22 1.49 8.51
N VAL A 815 4.30 1.89 9.77
CA VAL A 815 4.91 1.11 10.86
C VAL A 815 4.15 -0.21 11.08
N LEU A 816 2.81 -0.20 11.02
CA LEU A 816 2.03 -1.43 11.17
C LEU A 816 2.17 -2.41 10.00
N ALA A 817 2.57 -1.94 8.82
CA ALA A 817 2.90 -2.81 7.70
C ALA A 817 4.34 -3.36 7.82
N LYS A 818 5.32 -2.46 8.00
CA LYS A 818 6.73 -2.73 7.74
C LYS A 818 7.58 -3.10 8.95
N ALA A 819 7.32 -2.52 10.12
CA ALA A 819 8.27 -2.60 11.24
C ALA A 819 8.45 -4.03 11.78
N GLY A 820 9.66 -4.36 12.24
CA GLY A 820 10.09 -5.65 12.78
C GLY A 820 10.71 -6.57 11.73
N ALA A 821 11.09 -7.77 12.15
CA ALA A 821 11.71 -8.78 11.30
C ALA A 821 10.68 -9.36 10.31
N THR A 822 10.49 -8.66 9.20
CA THR A 822 9.56 -8.97 8.11
C THR A 822 10.13 -9.93 7.06
N ARG A 823 11.46 -10.01 6.93
CA ARG A 823 12.17 -10.96 6.07
C ARG A 823 12.82 -12.08 6.92
N PRO A 824 12.88 -13.34 6.45
CA PRO A 824 12.21 -13.87 5.24
C PRO A 824 10.68 -13.75 5.29
N ARG A 825 10.09 -13.85 6.48
CA ARG A 825 8.66 -13.61 6.76
C ARG A 825 8.47 -13.11 8.19
N ARG A 826 7.41 -12.35 8.46
CA ARG A 826 6.97 -11.97 9.82
C ARG A 826 6.49 -13.20 10.61
N ASP A 827 6.82 -13.30 11.90
CA ASP A 827 6.40 -14.43 12.74
C ASP A 827 5.12 -14.18 13.56
N ALA A 828 4.69 -15.21 14.30
CA ALA A 828 3.45 -15.21 15.07
C ALA A 828 3.43 -14.20 16.23
N VAL A 829 4.58 -13.87 16.84
CA VAL A 829 4.64 -12.88 17.92
C VAL A 829 4.46 -11.49 17.32
N ASP A 830 5.21 -11.18 16.26
CA ASP A 830 5.14 -9.87 15.63
C ASP A 830 3.76 -9.64 15.00
N ALA A 831 3.20 -10.63 14.30
CA ALA A 831 1.85 -10.55 13.73
C ALA A 831 0.78 -10.29 14.80
N ARG A 832 0.91 -10.93 15.98
CA ARG A 832 0.05 -10.70 17.14
C ARG A 832 0.19 -9.28 17.69
N ILE A 833 1.41 -8.77 17.82
CA ILE A 833 1.67 -7.39 18.27
C ILE A 833 1.05 -6.36 17.31
N ILE A 834 1.24 -6.53 16.00
CA ILE A 834 0.64 -5.66 14.99
C ILE A 834 -0.89 -5.64 15.11
N GLU A 835 -1.54 -6.79 15.33
CA GLU A 835 -3.00 -6.87 15.48
C GLU A 835 -3.52 -6.27 16.80
N LEU A 836 -2.77 -6.41 17.91
CA LEU A 836 -3.07 -5.73 19.18
C LEU A 836 -3.08 -4.20 18.99
N VAL A 837 -2.08 -3.66 18.30
CA VAL A 837 -1.96 -2.21 18.05
C VAL A 837 -3.04 -1.71 17.08
N ARG A 838 -3.29 -2.47 16.01
CA ARG A 838 -4.34 -2.18 15.02
C ARG A 838 -5.71 -2.06 15.69
N THR A 839 -6.12 -3.11 16.41
CA THR A 839 -7.46 -3.19 17.01
C THR A 839 -7.61 -2.39 18.31
N GLY A 840 -6.51 -2.11 19.01
CA GLY A 840 -6.52 -1.56 20.37
C GLY A 840 -7.07 -2.53 21.43
N ARG A 841 -7.34 -3.80 21.07
CA ARG A 841 -7.92 -4.82 21.96
C ARG A 841 -6.83 -5.71 22.52
N GLN A 842 -6.97 -6.11 23.78
CA GLN A 842 -6.09 -7.10 24.42
C GLN A 842 -6.46 -8.53 24.03
N MET A 843 -5.47 -9.41 23.86
CA MET A 843 -5.67 -10.86 23.73
C MET A 843 -5.48 -11.60 25.07
N THR A 844 -4.51 -11.17 25.89
CA THR A 844 -4.32 -11.67 27.27
C THR A 844 -4.17 -10.49 28.24
N GLY A 845 -4.74 -10.62 29.45
CA GLY A 845 -4.55 -9.66 30.54
C GLY A 845 -4.93 -8.24 30.13
N ASN A 846 -4.04 -7.27 30.37
CA ASN A 846 -4.10 -5.92 29.80
C ASN A 846 -3.00 -5.66 28.75
N GLY A 847 -2.38 -6.73 28.24
CA GLY A 847 -1.21 -6.68 27.35
C GLY A 847 0.15 -6.60 28.06
N ILE A 848 0.24 -6.27 29.35
CA ILE A 848 1.50 -6.37 30.11
C ILE A 848 1.64 -7.78 30.67
N ILE A 849 2.72 -8.48 30.28
CA ILE A 849 2.99 -9.86 30.69
C ILE A 849 4.19 -9.94 31.64
N ASN A 850 4.29 -11.02 32.40
CA ASN A 850 5.40 -11.33 33.31
C ASN A 850 6.26 -12.50 32.80
N ASP A 851 5.72 -13.30 31.88
CA ASP A 851 6.32 -14.50 31.34
C ASP A 851 5.83 -14.75 29.89
N PRO A 852 6.69 -15.12 28.93
CA PRO A 852 6.29 -15.37 27.53
C PRO A 852 5.15 -16.39 27.39
N ARG A 853 5.03 -17.33 28.33
CA ARG A 853 3.97 -18.35 28.33
C ARG A 853 2.55 -17.77 28.43
N GLU A 854 2.39 -16.54 28.92
CA GLU A 854 1.10 -15.83 28.96
C GLU A 854 0.55 -15.49 27.56
N VAL A 855 1.40 -15.55 26.53
CA VAL A 855 1.07 -15.24 25.13
C VAL A 855 1.49 -16.34 24.14
N GLY A 856 1.68 -17.56 24.64
CA GLY A 856 2.01 -18.76 23.84
C GLY A 856 3.48 -19.21 23.90
N GLY A 857 4.39 -18.38 24.41
CA GLY A 857 5.83 -18.67 24.41
C GLY A 857 6.50 -18.45 23.06
N TYR A 858 7.68 -19.05 22.88
CA TYR A 858 8.42 -18.99 21.62
C TYR A 858 7.64 -19.69 20.50
N PRO A 859 7.57 -19.10 19.29
CA PRO A 859 7.10 -19.80 18.10
C PRO A 859 7.96 -21.04 17.81
N GLU A 860 7.35 -22.04 17.17
CA GLU A 860 8.12 -23.03 16.42
C GLU A 860 8.67 -22.37 15.16
N TYR A 861 9.95 -22.59 14.86
CA TYR A 861 10.64 -22.11 13.67
C TYR A 861 11.02 -23.29 12.79
N SER A 862 10.81 -23.14 11.48
CA SER A 862 11.01 -24.19 10.50
C SER A 862 11.65 -23.65 9.21
N PHE A 863 12.35 -24.53 8.52
CA PHE A 863 12.77 -24.37 7.13
C PHE A 863 12.94 -25.75 6.50
N CYS A 864 12.85 -25.84 5.17
CA CYS A 864 13.30 -27.01 4.45
C CYS A 864 14.80 -26.82 4.11
N PRO A 865 15.68 -27.78 4.45
CA PRO A 865 17.09 -27.71 4.02
C PRO A 865 17.25 -27.67 2.50
N ASP A 866 16.34 -28.31 1.76
CA ASP A 866 16.35 -28.34 0.29
C ASP A 866 15.89 -26.99 -0.33
N ASP A 867 15.26 -26.11 0.46
CA ASP A 867 14.89 -24.74 0.03
C ASP A 867 16.00 -23.71 0.33
N VAL A 868 17.12 -24.12 0.94
CA VAL A 868 18.27 -23.22 1.18
C VAL A 868 19.03 -23.07 -0.13
N PRO A 869 19.14 -21.85 -0.70
CA PRO A 869 19.85 -21.67 -1.96
C PRO A 869 21.31 -22.09 -1.83
N VAL A 870 21.78 -22.86 -2.81
CA VAL A 870 23.19 -23.24 -2.96
C VAL A 870 24.00 -21.97 -3.19
N ASP A 871 25.15 -21.93 -2.53
CA ASP A 871 26.19 -20.90 -2.57
C ASP A 871 27.49 -21.72 -2.52
N THR A 872 28.04 -22.00 -3.70
CA THR A 872 29.06 -23.04 -3.91
C THR A 872 30.44 -22.63 -3.40
N ASP A 873 30.79 -21.35 -3.45
CA ASP A 873 32.09 -20.83 -3.02
C ASP A 873 32.09 -20.13 -1.65
N GLY A 874 30.90 -19.80 -1.13
CA GLY A 874 30.68 -19.33 0.24
C GLY A 874 30.56 -17.81 0.40
N ASP A 875 30.45 -17.05 -0.69
CA ASP A 875 30.52 -15.58 -0.65
C ASP A 875 29.21 -14.86 -0.24
N GLY A 876 28.12 -15.60 -0.03
CA GLY A 876 26.83 -15.08 0.41
C GLY A 876 25.81 -14.92 -0.71
N MET A 877 26.22 -14.93 -1.97
CA MET A 877 25.33 -14.92 -3.12
C MET A 877 24.94 -16.37 -3.48
N PRO A 878 23.71 -16.63 -4.00
CA PRO A 878 23.38 -17.96 -4.50
C PRO A 878 23.82 -18.20 -5.95
N ASP A 879 24.25 -19.42 -6.29
CA ASP A 879 24.69 -19.82 -7.63
C ASP A 879 23.71 -19.37 -8.74
N GLU A 880 22.40 -19.50 -8.50
CA GLU A 880 21.36 -19.10 -9.47
C GLU A 880 21.27 -17.58 -9.69
N TRP A 881 21.52 -16.79 -8.64
CA TRP A 881 21.55 -15.33 -8.72
C TRP A 881 22.83 -14.86 -9.42
N GLU A 882 23.96 -15.46 -9.08
CA GLU A 882 25.25 -15.20 -9.72
C GLU A 882 25.19 -15.43 -11.23
N ILE A 883 24.72 -16.61 -11.65
CA ILE A 883 24.53 -16.96 -13.05
C ILE A 883 23.59 -15.97 -13.75
N ALA A 884 22.54 -15.50 -13.06
CA ALA A 884 21.60 -14.52 -13.63
C ALA A 884 22.23 -13.15 -13.88
N TYR A 885 23.21 -12.74 -13.07
CA TYR A 885 23.94 -11.47 -13.23
C TYR A 885 25.33 -11.61 -13.89
N GLY A 886 25.75 -12.82 -14.23
CA GLY A 886 27.01 -13.09 -14.94
C GLY A 886 28.25 -13.08 -14.05
N PHE A 887 28.11 -13.54 -12.81
CA PHE A 887 29.17 -13.87 -11.87
C PHE A 887 29.56 -15.36 -12.00
N ASP A 888 30.64 -15.80 -11.37
CA ASP A 888 31.10 -17.21 -11.41
C ASP A 888 30.92 -17.87 -10.03
N PRO A 889 29.99 -18.84 -9.86
CA PRO A 889 29.73 -19.57 -8.59
C PRO A 889 30.88 -20.39 -8.00
N ASN A 890 32.11 -20.14 -8.43
CA ASN A 890 33.34 -20.77 -7.99
C ASN A 890 34.44 -19.72 -7.67
N ASP A 891 34.15 -18.41 -7.78
CA ASP A 891 35.06 -17.29 -7.50
C ASP A 891 34.50 -16.36 -6.43
N SER A 892 34.65 -16.79 -5.17
CA SER A 892 34.23 -16.07 -3.96
C SER A 892 34.86 -14.69 -3.75
N SER A 893 35.65 -14.20 -4.72
CA SER A 893 36.17 -12.84 -4.74
C SER A 893 35.20 -11.85 -5.40
N ASP A 894 34.15 -12.30 -6.11
CA ASP A 894 33.24 -11.41 -6.82
C ASP A 894 32.06 -10.88 -5.98
N GLY A 895 31.59 -11.57 -4.94
CA GLY A 895 30.65 -11.01 -3.95
C GLY A 895 31.15 -9.77 -3.23
N ALA A 896 32.47 -9.64 -3.05
CA ALA A 896 33.12 -8.45 -2.48
C ALA A 896 33.47 -7.35 -3.50
N GLN A 897 33.19 -7.55 -4.78
CA GLN A 897 33.38 -6.54 -5.83
C GLN A 897 32.18 -5.58 -5.91
N ASP A 898 32.44 -4.38 -6.40
CA ASP A 898 31.44 -3.37 -6.79
C ASP A 898 31.44 -3.33 -8.32
N ALA A 899 30.52 -4.08 -8.95
CA ALA A 899 30.61 -4.43 -10.37
C ALA A 899 30.16 -3.33 -11.34
N ASP A 900 29.42 -2.32 -10.86
CA ASP A 900 29.00 -1.14 -11.62
C ASP A 900 29.58 0.19 -11.08
N GLY A 901 30.25 0.14 -9.94
CA GLY A 901 31.03 1.21 -9.33
C GLY A 901 30.20 2.19 -8.51
N ASP A 902 29.02 1.81 -8.05
CA ASP A 902 28.08 2.69 -7.34
C ASP A 902 28.38 2.81 -5.84
N GLY A 903 29.11 1.82 -5.30
CA GLY A 903 29.71 1.79 -3.99
C GLY A 903 29.19 0.70 -3.05
N TYR A 904 28.14 -0.04 -3.43
CA TYR A 904 27.78 -1.30 -2.76
C TYR A 904 28.52 -2.49 -3.37
N THR A 905 28.75 -3.53 -2.56
CA THR A 905 29.30 -4.80 -3.05
C THR A 905 28.20 -5.71 -3.59
N ASN A 906 28.52 -6.63 -4.51
CA ASN A 906 27.53 -7.53 -5.14
C ASN A 906 26.72 -8.33 -4.08
N VAL A 907 27.35 -8.74 -2.98
CA VAL A 907 26.64 -9.39 -1.87
C VAL A 907 25.71 -8.43 -1.11
N GLU A 908 26.05 -7.15 -0.99
CA GLU A 908 25.13 -6.13 -0.45
C GLU A 908 23.95 -5.88 -1.40
N GLU A 909 24.19 -5.85 -2.72
CA GLU A 909 23.14 -5.74 -3.74
C GLU A 909 22.15 -6.91 -3.65
N TYR A 910 22.66 -8.15 -3.55
CA TYR A 910 21.84 -9.33 -3.28
C TYR A 910 21.03 -9.19 -1.98
N LEU A 911 21.68 -8.80 -0.87
CA LEU A 911 21.04 -8.67 0.45
C LEU A 911 20.02 -7.51 0.56
N ASN A 912 20.06 -6.57 -0.39
CA ASN A 912 19.19 -5.39 -0.46
C ASN A 912 18.18 -5.44 -1.63
N GLY A 913 18.22 -6.48 -2.47
CA GLY A 913 17.32 -6.61 -3.62
C GLY A 913 17.56 -5.57 -4.72
N THR A 914 18.78 -5.02 -4.79
CA THR A 914 19.20 -4.05 -5.80
C THR A 914 20.00 -4.73 -6.93
N GLY A 915 20.35 -3.99 -7.98
CA GLY A 915 20.84 -4.53 -9.23
C GLY A 915 22.36 -4.35 -9.39
N PRO A 916 23.19 -5.40 -9.30
CA PRO A 916 24.66 -5.35 -9.31
C PRO A 916 25.30 -5.01 -10.68
N ARG A 917 24.50 -4.44 -11.59
CA ARG A 917 24.84 -4.03 -12.95
C ARG A 917 24.19 -2.68 -13.31
N GLU A 918 23.49 -2.03 -12.37
CA GLU A 918 22.76 -0.78 -12.55
C GLU A 918 23.30 0.29 -11.59
N LYS A 919 24.31 1.03 -12.06
CA LYS A 919 24.97 2.07 -11.28
C LYS A 919 24.00 3.16 -10.78
N ILE A 920 23.74 3.22 -9.48
CA ILE A 920 22.89 4.25 -8.86
C ILE A 920 23.72 5.26 -8.05
N ASP A 921 23.52 6.56 -8.27
CA ASP A 921 24.20 7.57 -7.45
C ASP A 921 23.53 7.70 -6.06
N TYR A 922 23.99 6.89 -5.10
CA TYR A 922 23.50 6.93 -3.72
C TYR A 922 23.95 8.14 -2.89
N ARG A 923 24.85 9.00 -3.42
CA ARG A 923 25.10 10.33 -2.81
C ARG A 923 23.92 11.27 -3.07
N ASN A 924 23.17 11.06 -4.14
CA ASN A 924 21.85 11.66 -4.30
C ASN A 924 20.84 10.89 -3.43
N LEU A 925 20.55 11.42 -2.24
CA LEU A 925 19.62 10.81 -1.29
C LEU A 925 18.17 10.64 -1.83
N GLY A 926 17.81 11.24 -2.98
CA GLY A 926 16.58 10.90 -3.69
C GLY A 926 16.51 9.44 -4.15
N ASN A 927 17.65 8.78 -4.32
CA ASN A 927 17.78 7.37 -4.69
C ASN A 927 17.81 6.44 -3.45
N ASN A 928 17.85 6.97 -2.22
CA ASN A 928 17.94 6.19 -0.98
C ASN A 928 16.59 5.58 -0.58
N ILE A 929 16.13 4.63 -1.39
CA ILE A 929 14.81 3.99 -1.30
C ILE A 929 14.99 2.55 -0.82
N ASP A 930 14.21 2.14 0.17
CA ASP A 930 14.11 0.73 0.57
C ASP A 930 13.35 -0.05 -0.50
N MET A 931 14.01 -1.05 -1.09
CA MET A 931 13.47 -1.93 -2.14
C MET A 931 12.89 -3.24 -1.59
N MET A 932 13.05 -3.51 -0.28
CA MET A 932 12.81 -4.82 0.34
C MET A 932 11.60 -4.88 1.28
N SER A 933 11.11 -3.75 1.83
CA SER A 933 10.02 -3.70 2.83
C SER A 933 8.73 -3.04 2.35
#